data_AF-W1UZN1-F1
#
_entry.id   AF-W1UZN1-F1
#
_cell.length_a   1.000
_cell.length_b   1.000
_cell.length_c   1.000
_cell.angle_alpha   90.00
_cell.angle_beta   90.00
_cell.angle_gamma   90.00
#
_symmetry.space_group_name_H-M   'P 1'
#
loop_
_entity.id
_entity.type
_entity.pdbx_description
1 polymer ?
#
loop_
_entity_poly.entity_id
_entity_poly.type
_entity_poly.pdbx_seq_one_letter_code
_entity_poly.pdbx_strand_id
1 'polypeptide(L)'
;MKHVDDQVAENKANIADNTDKIGKNADAIADNKQKIADNKTAIDKNTADITTNKDNIADNKQKIADNKTAIDKNAGDIATNKDNIAANKQNIADNKAAITKNASDIATNKDNIDKNTTAIGRKISLGGNSGSTNEKSLSTGDVKFNVKGENGLTTVANGDDVTVKLDDTTKGKIDNAADRDLSNLTPDGKQQVKDLAAWNVVANNETAEKVEGGNTVKFIDGDNISITQNGKDFTISTKKDVTFDTVTATQTITAPKVKATTGVETPQVTGLTNTTWVPGQTQPVSGRAATEDQLKQVDNQVVENKANIADNTDKIGKNADAIADNKQKIADNKTAIDKNAVDITTNKDNIADNKQKIADNKTAIDKNAGDIATNKDNIAANKQNIADNKAAITKNASDIATNKDNIDKNTTAIARKISLGGNSGSTDEKSLSTGDVKFNVKGENGLTTVANGDDVTVKLDDATKGKVDNAADRDLSNLTDAGKQQVKDLAAWHVVANNETAEKVEGGNTVKFIDGDNISITQNGKDFTISTKKDVTFDTVTAIQTITAPKVKATTGVETPQVTGLTNTAWTPGQTQPVSGRAATEDQLKHVDDQVAENKANIVDNTDKIGKNTVAIADNKQKIADNKAAIDKNAADIATNRDDIATNKQNIADNKAAITKNAGDIATNKANIDKNTEAIGRKISLGGNTGSTDEKSLSTGDVKFNIKGQNGIV
;
A
#
# COMPACT_ATOMS: atom_id res chain seq x y z
N MET A 1 87.91 74.43 -5.23
CA MET A 1 86.84 74.26 -4.23
C MET A 1 85.50 74.26 -4.95
N LYS A 2 84.81 75.38 -5.19
CA LYS A 2 83.44 75.42 -5.74
C LYS A 2 83.02 74.32 -6.74
N HIS A 3 83.77 74.10 -7.83
CA HIS A 3 83.44 73.06 -8.83
C HIS A 3 83.39 71.62 -8.26
N VAL A 4 84.24 71.31 -7.27
CA VAL A 4 84.22 70.02 -6.54
C VAL A 4 82.99 69.94 -5.64
N ASP A 5 82.61 71.04 -4.99
CA ASP A 5 81.43 71.10 -4.13
C ASP A 5 80.14 70.92 -4.94
N ASP A 6 80.05 71.55 -6.13
CA ASP A 6 78.96 71.39 -7.09
C ASP A 6 78.85 69.93 -7.59
N GLN A 7 79.98 69.29 -7.94
CA GLN A 7 80.01 67.88 -8.39
C GLN A 7 79.64 66.89 -7.26
N VAL A 8 80.03 67.18 -6.01
CA VAL A 8 79.64 66.39 -4.83
C VAL A 8 78.14 66.52 -4.57
N ALA A 9 77.55 67.70 -4.75
CA ALA A 9 76.11 67.91 -4.62
C ALA A 9 75.32 67.15 -5.71
N GLU A 10 75.78 67.19 -6.96
CA GLU A 10 75.19 66.44 -8.08
C GLU A 10 75.27 64.92 -7.84
N ASN A 11 76.44 64.41 -7.44
CA ASN A 11 76.60 62.99 -7.10
C ASN A 11 75.70 62.56 -5.93
N LYS A 12 75.52 63.42 -4.92
CA LYS A 12 74.61 63.16 -3.80
C LYS A 12 73.14 63.10 -4.25
N ALA A 13 72.73 63.95 -5.19
CA ALA A 13 71.40 63.90 -5.80
C ALA A 13 71.22 62.61 -6.62
N ASN A 14 72.19 62.27 -7.49
CA ASN A 14 72.17 61.03 -8.28
C ASN A 14 72.14 59.76 -7.41
N ILE A 15 72.82 59.75 -6.26
CA ILE A 15 72.77 58.65 -5.29
C ILE A 15 71.38 58.53 -4.65
N ALA A 16 70.74 59.65 -4.28
CA ALA A 16 69.36 59.63 -3.75
C ALA A 16 68.37 59.10 -4.80
N ASP A 17 68.47 59.61 -6.04
CA ASP A 17 67.68 59.17 -7.19
C ASP A 17 67.81 57.67 -7.48
N ASN A 18 69.03 57.13 -7.34
CA ASN A 18 69.30 55.70 -7.49
C ASN A 18 68.80 54.89 -6.28
N THR A 19 68.85 55.44 -5.07
CA THR A 19 68.26 54.80 -3.87
C THR A 19 66.74 54.66 -4.02
N ASP A 20 66.06 55.69 -4.51
CA ASP A 20 64.62 55.66 -4.80
C ASP A 20 64.26 54.66 -5.92
N LYS A 21 65.07 54.58 -6.98
CA LYS A 21 64.90 53.57 -8.06
C LYS A 21 65.12 52.15 -7.53
N ILE A 22 66.10 51.94 -6.65
CA ILE A 22 66.35 50.65 -5.99
C ILE A 22 65.18 50.28 -5.07
N GLY A 23 64.64 51.23 -4.30
CA GLY A 23 63.43 51.02 -3.48
C GLY A 23 62.24 50.56 -4.32
N LYS A 24 61.90 51.31 -5.37
CA LYS A 24 60.82 50.94 -6.31
C LYS A 24 61.03 49.57 -6.98
N ASN A 25 62.28 49.22 -7.30
CA ASN A 25 62.60 47.90 -7.83
C ASN A 25 62.45 46.79 -6.78
N ALA A 26 62.81 47.05 -5.52
CA ALA A 26 62.62 46.10 -4.42
C ALA A 26 61.12 45.85 -4.16
N ASP A 27 60.29 46.90 -4.16
CA ASP A 27 58.84 46.81 -4.07
C ASP A 27 58.27 45.98 -5.22
N ALA A 28 58.65 46.28 -6.47
CA ALA A 28 58.21 45.53 -7.65
C ALA A 28 58.64 44.03 -7.62
N ILE A 29 59.81 43.72 -7.05
CA ILE A 29 60.27 42.34 -6.84
C ILE A 29 59.42 41.64 -5.77
N ALA A 30 59.06 42.33 -4.67
CA ALA A 30 58.17 41.78 -3.65
C ALA A 30 56.76 41.50 -4.21
N ASP A 31 56.22 42.44 -4.99
CA ASP A 31 54.95 42.33 -5.69
C ASP A 31 54.92 41.13 -6.65
N ASN A 32 55.99 40.95 -7.44
CA ASN A 32 56.12 39.82 -8.35
C ASN A 32 56.29 38.50 -7.60
N LYS A 33 57.01 38.49 -6.48
CA LYS A 33 57.13 37.31 -5.61
C LYS A 33 55.77 36.88 -5.04
N GLN A 34 54.92 37.83 -4.65
CA GLN A 34 53.56 37.53 -4.20
C GLN A 34 52.71 36.97 -5.35
N LYS A 35 52.69 37.62 -6.52
CA LYS A 35 51.96 37.14 -7.71
C LYS A 35 52.39 35.72 -8.14
N ILE A 36 53.66 35.38 -7.99
CA ILE A 36 54.17 34.02 -8.25
C ILE A 36 53.64 33.01 -7.21
N ALA A 37 53.56 33.38 -5.92
CA ALA A 37 52.97 32.54 -4.89
C ALA A 37 51.45 32.33 -5.08
N ASP A 38 50.72 33.39 -5.46
CA ASP A 38 49.29 33.31 -5.77
C ASP A 38 49.05 32.41 -6.98
N ASN A 39 49.84 32.57 -8.05
CA ASN A 39 49.80 31.69 -9.23
C ASN A 39 50.13 30.23 -8.89
N LYS A 40 51.12 29.98 -8.02
CA LYS A 40 51.44 28.62 -7.55
C LYS A 40 50.25 27.99 -6.84
N THR A 41 49.58 28.75 -5.97
CA THR A 41 48.39 28.29 -5.23
C THR A 41 47.22 28.01 -6.17
N ALA A 42 47.01 28.85 -7.19
CA ALA A 42 46.00 28.62 -8.23
C ALA A 42 46.29 27.38 -9.09
N ILE A 43 47.56 27.13 -9.45
CA ILE A 43 47.98 25.93 -10.18
C ILE A 43 47.78 24.66 -9.33
N ASP A 44 48.12 24.70 -8.05
CA ASP A 44 47.90 23.58 -7.12
C ASP A 44 46.42 23.24 -7.00
N LYS A 45 45.56 24.27 -6.84
CA LYS A 45 44.10 24.09 -6.83
C LYS A 45 43.59 23.49 -8.15
N ASN A 46 43.99 24.04 -9.29
CA ASN A 46 43.58 23.52 -10.60
C ASN A 46 44.03 22.05 -10.78
N THR A 47 45.20 21.67 -10.26
CA THR A 47 45.70 20.29 -10.31
C THR A 47 44.83 19.34 -9.48
N ALA A 48 44.39 19.77 -8.28
CA ALA A 48 43.46 19.03 -7.44
C ALA A 48 42.06 18.90 -8.09
N ASP A 49 41.54 19.99 -8.65
CA ASP A 49 40.24 20.02 -9.34
C ASP A 49 40.25 19.13 -10.59
N ILE A 50 41.36 19.10 -11.36
CA ILE A 50 41.57 18.18 -12.49
C ILE A 50 41.59 16.71 -12.03
N THR A 51 42.23 16.42 -10.89
CA THR A 51 42.29 15.06 -10.34
C THR A 51 40.89 14.59 -9.93
N THR A 52 40.14 15.42 -9.20
CA THR A 52 38.74 15.15 -8.85
C THR A 52 37.87 14.92 -10.09
N ASN A 53 38.05 15.72 -11.15
CA ASN A 53 37.33 15.54 -12.41
C ASN A 53 37.70 14.23 -13.14
N LYS A 54 38.97 13.81 -13.09
CA LYS A 54 39.42 12.52 -13.64
C LYS A 54 38.71 11.35 -12.97
N ASP A 55 38.60 11.39 -11.63
CA ASP A 55 37.97 10.33 -10.84
C ASP A 55 36.45 10.30 -11.08
N ASN A 56 35.79 11.47 -11.08
CA ASN A 56 34.37 11.60 -11.47
C ASN A 56 34.08 11.04 -12.88
N ILE A 57 34.99 11.21 -13.84
CA ILE A 57 34.86 10.65 -15.20
C ILE A 57 35.00 9.11 -15.17
N ALA A 58 35.89 8.56 -14.34
CA ALA A 58 36.04 7.12 -14.17
C ALA A 58 34.77 6.48 -13.55
N ASP A 59 34.23 7.08 -12.49
CA ASP A 59 32.97 6.68 -11.85
C ASP A 59 31.80 6.72 -12.82
N ASN A 60 31.67 7.79 -13.60
CA ASN A 60 30.62 7.91 -14.60
C ASN A 60 30.77 6.86 -15.72
N LYS A 61 32.01 6.54 -16.12
CA LYS A 61 32.28 5.47 -17.08
C LYS A 61 31.86 4.09 -16.55
N GLN A 62 32.09 3.81 -15.26
CA GLN A 62 31.62 2.57 -14.64
C GLN A 62 30.09 2.51 -14.57
N LYS A 63 29.43 3.57 -14.09
CA LYS A 63 27.96 3.67 -14.03
C LYS A 63 27.30 3.47 -15.41
N ILE A 64 27.93 3.95 -16.48
CA ILE A 64 27.47 3.73 -17.87
C ILE A 64 27.58 2.24 -18.26
N ALA A 65 28.66 1.55 -17.88
CA ALA A 65 28.83 0.11 -18.13
C ALA A 65 27.83 -0.75 -17.33
N ASP A 66 27.57 -0.39 -16.08
CA ASP A 66 26.57 -1.05 -15.23
C ASP A 66 25.16 -0.87 -15.81
N ASN A 67 24.81 0.36 -16.20
CA ASN A 67 23.55 0.66 -16.88
C ASN A 67 23.40 -0.10 -18.21
N LYS A 68 24.47 -0.21 -19.01
CA LYS A 68 24.47 -1.00 -20.24
C LYS A 68 24.15 -2.48 -19.96
N THR A 69 24.77 -3.04 -18.93
CA THR A 69 24.55 -4.44 -18.50
C THR A 69 23.10 -4.66 -18.02
N ALA A 70 22.55 -3.72 -17.26
CA ALA A 70 21.15 -3.75 -16.82
C ALA A 70 20.16 -3.64 -17.99
N ILE A 71 20.45 -2.79 -18.99
CA ILE A 71 19.65 -2.66 -20.22
C ILE A 71 19.68 -3.97 -21.02
N ASP A 72 20.85 -4.59 -21.17
CA ASP A 72 20.98 -5.88 -21.89
C ASP A 72 20.19 -6.99 -21.19
N LYS A 73 20.26 -7.07 -19.86
CA LYS A 73 19.43 -8.00 -19.07
C LYS A 73 17.94 -7.73 -19.27
N ASN A 74 17.50 -6.48 -19.16
CA ASN A 74 16.10 -6.12 -19.36
C ASN A 74 15.61 -6.48 -20.77
N ALA A 75 16.45 -6.33 -21.80
CA ALA A 75 16.13 -6.75 -23.16
C ALA A 75 15.92 -8.28 -23.28
N GLY A 76 16.75 -9.09 -22.60
CA GLY A 76 16.59 -10.55 -22.51
C GLY A 76 15.33 -10.98 -21.74
N ASP A 77 15.04 -10.30 -20.62
CA ASP A 77 13.83 -10.56 -19.83
C ASP A 77 12.55 -10.16 -20.63
N ILE A 78 12.60 -9.07 -21.41
CA ILE A 78 11.53 -8.66 -22.34
C ILE A 78 11.33 -9.70 -23.46
N ALA A 79 12.41 -10.23 -24.05
CA ALA A 79 12.32 -11.28 -25.07
C ALA A 79 11.67 -12.55 -24.51
N THR A 80 12.11 -13.00 -23.33
CA THR A 80 11.53 -14.15 -22.62
C THR A 80 10.04 -13.95 -22.33
N ASN A 81 9.65 -12.76 -21.87
CA ASN A 81 8.25 -12.42 -21.63
C ASN A 81 7.42 -12.41 -22.93
N LYS A 82 7.98 -11.96 -24.05
CA LYS A 82 7.32 -12.00 -25.37
C LYS A 82 7.03 -13.44 -25.80
N ASP A 83 7.99 -14.35 -25.63
CA ASP A 83 7.83 -15.76 -25.99
C ASP A 83 6.82 -16.47 -25.06
N ASN A 84 6.86 -16.19 -23.75
CA ASN A 84 5.86 -16.66 -22.79
C ASN A 84 4.43 -16.17 -23.12
N ILE A 85 4.28 -14.91 -23.57
CA ILE A 85 3.00 -14.36 -24.02
C ILE A 85 2.52 -15.08 -25.30
N ALA A 86 3.42 -15.40 -26.24
CA ALA A 86 3.09 -16.15 -27.44
C ALA A 86 2.63 -17.58 -27.12
N ALA A 87 3.34 -18.28 -26.23
CA ALA A 87 2.96 -19.61 -25.75
C ALA A 87 1.60 -19.61 -25.04
N ASN A 88 1.37 -18.65 -24.13
CA ASN A 88 0.07 -18.50 -23.46
C ASN A 88 -1.07 -18.19 -24.44
N LYS A 89 -0.81 -17.41 -25.49
CA LYS A 89 -1.79 -17.14 -26.56
C LYS A 89 -2.16 -18.42 -27.33
N GLN A 90 -1.19 -19.29 -27.59
CA GLN A 90 -1.45 -20.60 -28.21
C GLN A 90 -2.26 -21.52 -27.28
N ASN A 91 -1.85 -21.66 -26.02
CA ASN A 91 -2.56 -22.45 -25.02
C ASN A 91 -4.03 -22.01 -24.84
N ILE A 92 -4.31 -20.71 -24.92
CA ILE A 92 -5.68 -20.16 -24.88
C ILE A 92 -6.47 -20.56 -26.15
N ALA A 93 -5.85 -20.57 -27.33
CA ALA A 93 -6.48 -21.02 -28.56
C ALA A 93 -6.81 -22.52 -28.53
N ASP A 94 -5.88 -23.34 -28.04
CA ASP A 94 -6.04 -24.79 -27.91
C ASP A 94 -7.14 -25.14 -26.89
N ASN A 95 -7.14 -24.47 -25.73
CA ASN A 95 -8.21 -24.60 -24.74
C ASN A 95 -9.58 -24.18 -25.32
N LYS A 96 -9.65 -23.11 -26.12
CA LYS A 96 -10.88 -22.69 -26.80
C LYS A 96 -11.37 -23.75 -27.80
N ALA A 97 -10.47 -24.39 -28.55
CA ALA A 97 -10.81 -25.48 -29.45
C ALA A 97 -11.33 -26.71 -28.67
N ALA A 98 -10.67 -27.09 -27.57
CA ALA A 98 -11.09 -28.19 -26.71
C ALA A 98 -12.47 -27.95 -26.07
N ILE A 99 -12.74 -26.75 -25.56
CA ILE A 99 -14.06 -26.36 -25.03
C ILE A 99 -15.14 -26.46 -26.12
N THR A 100 -14.83 -26.00 -27.34
CA THR A 100 -15.76 -26.07 -28.48
C THR A 100 -16.10 -27.52 -28.84
N LYS A 101 -15.10 -28.41 -28.84
CA LYS A 101 -15.31 -29.85 -29.05
C LYS A 101 -16.17 -30.46 -27.94
N ASN A 102 -15.83 -30.22 -26.68
CA ASN A 102 -16.58 -30.74 -25.53
C ASN A 102 -18.05 -30.30 -25.56
N ALA A 103 -18.35 -29.06 -25.99
CA ALA A 103 -19.73 -28.60 -26.16
C ALA A 103 -20.49 -29.40 -27.25
N SER A 104 -19.82 -29.74 -28.36
CA SER A 104 -20.38 -30.59 -29.42
C SER A 104 -20.61 -32.03 -28.97
N ASP A 105 -19.68 -32.59 -28.20
CA ASP A 105 -19.77 -33.95 -27.65
C ASP A 105 -20.91 -34.04 -26.60
N ILE A 106 -21.08 -33.00 -25.77
CA ILE A 106 -22.21 -32.87 -24.83
C ILE A 106 -23.55 -32.78 -25.57
N ALA A 107 -23.65 -31.99 -26.63
CA ALA A 107 -24.86 -31.90 -27.45
C ALA A 107 -25.22 -33.25 -28.07
N THR A 108 -24.23 -33.96 -28.63
CA THR A 108 -24.40 -35.30 -29.20
C THR A 108 -24.86 -36.32 -28.14
N ASN A 109 -24.28 -36.26 -26.94
CA ASN A 109 -24.70 -37.12 -25.83
C ASN A 109 -26.12 -36.81 -25.36
N LYS A 110 -26.53 -35.53 -25.33
CA LYS A 110 -27.92 -35.16 -25.05
C LYS A 110 -28.88 -35.73 -26.08
N ASP A 111 -28.60 -35.60 -27.37
CA ASP A 111 -29.44 -36.18 -28.44
C ASP A 111 -29.56 -37.70 -28.31
N ASN A 112 -28.48 -38.38 -27.92
CA ASN A 112 -28.49 -39.84 -27.70
C ASN A 112 -29.28 -40.23 -26.46
N ILE A 113 -29.19 -39.46 -25.37
CA ILE A 113 -30.01 -39.65 -24.16
C ILE A 113 -31.50 -39.45 -24.50
N ASP A 114 -31.87 -38.37 -25.21
CA ASP A 114 -33.26 -38.09 -25.58
C ASP A 114 -33.84 -39.20 -26.50
N LYS A 115 -33.04 -39.72 -27.45
CA LYS A 115 -33.41 -40.89 -28.28
C LYS A 115 -33.60 -42.15 -27.43
N ASN A 116 -32.70 -42.42 -26.49
CA ASN A 116 -32.80 -43.58 -25.59
C ASN A 116 -34.02 -43.48 -24.66
N THR A 117 -34.26 -42.31 -24.05
CA THR A 117 -35.45 -42.02 -23.25
C THR A 117 -36.74 -42.23 -24.05
N THR A 118 -36.76 -41.78 -25.30
CA THR A 118 -37.88 -42.02 -26.22
C THR A 118 -38.05 -43.52 -26.53
N ALA A 119 -36.94 -44.25 -26.74
CA ALA A 119 -36.97 -45.67 -27.08
C ALA A 119 -37.46 -46.55 -25.93
N ILE A 120 -36.99 -46.33 -24.69
CA ILE A 120 -37.45 -47.08 -23.50
C ILE A 120 -38.89 -46.72 -23.11
N GLY A 121 -39.33 -45.49 -23.40
CA GLY A 121 -40.69 -45.02 -23.20
C GLY A 121 -41.72 -45.61 -24.16
N ARG A 122 -41.29 -46.29 -25.24
CA ARG A 122 -42.20 -47.04 -26.11
C ARG A 122 -42.88 -48.16 -25.32
N LYS A 123 -44.15 -48.40 -25.68
CA LYS A 123 -44.95 -49.49 -25.13
C LYS A 123 -45.05 -50.64 -26.13
N ILE A 124 -45.18 -51.84 -25.59
CA ILE A 124 -45.27 -53.10 -26.32
C ILE A 124 -46.53 -53.82 -25.82
N SER A 125 -47.33 -54.35 -26.75
CA SER A 125 -48.51 -55.17 -26.49
C SER A 125 -48.62 -56.28 -27.54
N LEU A 126 -49.21 -57.41 -27.19
CA LEU A 126 -49.51 -58.51 -28.10
C LEU A 126 -51.02 -58.55 -28.40
N GLY A 127 -51.37 -58.58 -29.68
CA GLY A 127 -52.75 -58.75 -30.16
C GLY A 127 -53.03 -60.20 -30.57
N GLY A 128 -54.28 -60.64 -30.43
CA GLY A 128 -54.76 -61.93 -30.94
C GLY A 128 -55.93 -61.76 -31.91
N ASN A 129 -56.45 -62.87 -32.43
CA ASN A 129 -57.62 -62.88 -33.31
C ASN A 129 -58.90 -62.37 -32.58
N SER A 130 -58.89 -62.41 -31.25
CA SER A 130 -59.80 -61.69 -30.37
C SER A 130 -59.05 -61.23 -29.11
N GLY A 131 -59.19 -59.94 -28.75
CA GLY A 131 -58.54 -59.33 -27.59
C GLY A 131 -57.05 -58.96 -27.77
N SER A 132 -56.49 -58.31 -26.74
CA SER A 132 -55.06 -57.96 -26.66
C SER A 132 -54.57 -58.01 -25.21
N THR A 133 -53.24 -58.05 -25.01
CA THR A 133 -52.62 -57.87 -23.70
C THR A 133 -52.52 -56.40 -23.33
N ASN A 134 -52.55 -56.08 -22.04
CA ASN A 134 -52.19 -54.75 -21.54
C ASN A 134 -50.78 -54.33 -22.00
N GLU A 135 -50.65 -53.06 -22.37
CA GLU A 135 -49.37 -52.44 -22.76
C GLU A 135 -48.34 -52.51 -21.63
N LYS A 136 -47.08 -52.83 -21.97
CA LYS A 136 -45.93 -52.79 -21.06
C LYS A 136 -44.78 -51.96 -21.65
N SER A 137 -43.98 -51.33 -20.81
CA SER A 137 -42.79 -50.55 -21.20
C SER A 137 -41.56 -51.06 -20.46
N LEU A 138 -40.39 -50.95 -21.10
CA LEU A 138 -39.09 -51.29 -20.50
C LEU A 138 -38.61 -50.22 -19.49
N SER A 139 -39.29 -49.08 -19.39
CA SER A 139 -38.91 -47.97 -18.49
C SER A 139 -38.92 -48.30 -16.99
N THR A 140 -39.52 -49.42 -16.58
CA THR A 140 -39.62 -49.82 -15.16
C THR A 140 -39.07 -51.22 -14.85
N GLY A 141 -38.41 -51.89 -15.81
CA GLY A 141 -37.83 -53.23 -15.65
C GLY A 141 -38.21 -54.22 -16.76
N ASP A 142 -37.83 -55.48 -16.58
CA ASP A 142 -37.97 -56.54 -17.59
C ASP A 142 -39.44 -56.82 -17.96
N VAL A 143 -39.71 -56.86 -19.27
CA VAL A 143 -41.05 -57.09 -19.81
C VAL A 143 -41.24 -58.57 -20.11
N LYS A 144 -42.03 -59.27 -19.28
CA LYS A 144 -42.48 -60.65 -19.53
C LYS A 144 -43.94 -60.71 -19.99
N PHE A 145 -44.18 -61.43 -21.10
CA PHE A 145 -45.49 -61.89 -21.54
C PHE A 145 -45.53 -63.42 -21.47
N ASN A 146 -46.60 -63.98 -20.90
CA ASN A 146 -46.81 -65.43 -20.88
C ASN A 146 -47.89 -65.76 -21.93
N VAL A 147 -47.54 -66.57 -22.92
CA VAL A 147 -48.53 -67.17 -23.84
C VAL A 147 -49.07 -68.44 -23.17
N LYS A 148 -50.39 -68.66 -23.25
CA LYS A 148 -51.06 -69.88 -22.74
C LYS A 148 -51.87 -70.52 -23.86
N GLY A 149 -51.82 -71.85 -23.94
CA GLY A 149 -52.76 -72.63 -24.74
C GLY A 149 -54.06 -72.88 -23.96
N GLU A 150 -55.17 -72.94 -24.70
CA GLU A 150 -56.52 -73.24 -24.19
C GLU A 150 -57.22 -74.15 -25.22
N ASN A 151 -58.30 -74.85 -24.82
CA ASN A 151 -59.13 -75.68 -25.70
C ASN A 151 -58.37 -76.70 -26.58
N GLY A 152 -57.47 -77.48 -25.98
CA GLY A 152 -56.75 -78.53 -26.69
C GLY A 152 -55.39 -78.12 -27.26
N LEU A 153 -54.89 -76.93 -26.90
CA LEU A 153 -53.58 -76.41 -27.32
C LEU A 153 -52.59 -76.32 -26.16
N THR A 154 -51.31 -76.55 -26.44
CA THR A 154 -50.17 -76.26 -25.55
C THR A 154 -49.14 -75.37 -26.24
N THR A 155 -48.34 -74.66 -25.45
CA THR A 155 -47.38 -73.66 -25.92
C THR A 155 -46.01 -73.93 -25.30
N VAL A 156 -44.97 -74.01 -26.14
CA VAL A 156 -43.57 -74.21 -25.72
C VAL A 156 -42.72 -73.08 -26.28
N ALA A 157 -42.01 -72.35 -25.42
CA ALA A 157 -41.03 -71.35 -25.82
C ALA A 157 -39.62 -71.96 -25.72
N ASN A 158 -38.83 -71.88 -26.79
CA ASN A 158 -37.46 -72.38 -26.83
C ASN A 158 -36.61 -71.57 -27.82
N GLY A 159 -35.49 -71.02 -27.36
CA GLY A 159 -34.72 -70.05 -28.16
C GLY A 159 -35.57 -68.83 -28.50
N ASP A 160 -35.55 -68.44 -29.77
CA ASP A 160 -36.28 -67.26 -30.28
C ASP A 160 -37.75 -67.56 -30.64
N ASP A 161 -38.17 -68.84 -30.63
CA ASP A 161 -39.49 -69.28 -31.10
C ASP A 161 -40.47 -69.63 -29.96
N VAL A 162 -41.76 -69.36 -30.21
CA VAL A 162 -42.89 -69.84 -29.40
C VAL A 162 -43.79 -70.74 -30.26
N THR A 163 -43.69 -72.05 -30.05
CA THR A 163 -44.47 -73.04 -30.78
C THR A 163 -45.79 -73.31 -30.08
N VAL A 164 -46.90 -73.12 -30.81
CA VAL A 164 -48.24 -73.55 -30.41
C VAL A 164 -48.55 -74.89 -31.08
N LYS A 165 -48.87 -75.92 -30.30
CA LYS A 165 -49.23 -77.26 -30.80
C LYS A 165 -50.55 -77.73 -30.20
N LEU A 166 -51.22 -78.70 -30.83
CA LEU A 166 -52.26 -79.48 -30.16
C LEU A 166 -51.66 -80.20 -28.95
N ASP A 167 -52.43 -80.31 -27.87
CA ASP A 167 -52.07 -81.17 -26.75
C ASP A 167 -52.14 -82.65 -27.17
N ASP A 168 -51.39 -83.49 -26.48
CA ASP A 168 -51.18 -84.87 -26.91
C ASP A 168 -52.47 -85.71 -26.83
N THR A 169 -53.45 -85.28 -26.00
CA THR A 169 -54.79 -85.92 -25.90
C THR A 169 -55.66 -85.57 -27.11
N THR A 170 -55.65 -84.31 -27.52
CA THR A 170 -56.45 -83.77 -28.63
C THR A 170 -55.86 -84.22 -29.96
N LYS A 171 -54.52 -84.18 -30.10
CA LYS A 171 -53.82 -84.78 -31.23
C LYS A 171 -54.12 -86.28 -31.32
N GLY A 172 -54.03 -87.00 -30.20
CA GLY A 172 -54.36 -88.43 -30.15
C GLY A 172 -55.80 -88.74 -30.57
N LYS A 173 -56.78 -87.89 -30.24
CA LYS A 173 -58.17 -88.04 -30.73
C LYS A 173 -58.32 -87.82 -32.24
N ILE A 174 -57.54 -86.90 -32.82
CA ILE A 174 -57.59 -86.58 -34.26
C ILE A 174 -56.82 -87.61 -35.09
N ASP A 175 -55.62 -88.00 -34.65
CA ASP A 175 -54.82 -89.07 -35.27
C ASP A 175 -55.57 -90.41 -35.29
N ASN A 176 -56.42 -90.63 -34.27
CA ASN A 176 -57.19 -91.85 -34.07
C ASN A 176 -58.64 -91.74 -34.59
N ALA A 177 -58.91 -90.83 -35.54
CA ALA A 177 -60.21 -90.70 -36.21
C ALA A 177 -60.35 -91.71 -37.37
N ALA A 178 -61.44 -92.48 -37.37
CA ALA A 178 -61.68 -93.55 -38.35
C ALA A 178 -62.16 -93.01 -39.72
N ASP A 179 -61.22 -92.63 -40.59
CA ASP A 179 -61.48 -92.36 -42.02
C ASP A 179 -60.88 -93.46 -42.93
N ARG A 180 -59.73 -94.04 -42.56
CA ARG A 180 -59.00 -95.02 -43.41
C ARG A 180 -58.33 -96.20 -42.69
N ASP A 181 -58.13 -96.12 -41.38
CA ASP A 181 -57.70 -97.24 -40.53
C ASP A 181 -58.76 -97.50 -39.45
N LEU A 182 -59.04 -98.78 -39.20
CA LEU A 182 -60.06 -99.28 -38.27
C LEU A 182 -59.43 -100.04 -37.08
N SER A 183 -58.10 -100.02 -36.94
CA SER A 183 -57.36 -100.61 -35.81
C SER A 183 -57.87 -100.11 -34.44
N ASN A 184 -58.35 -98.87 -34.43
CA ASN A 184 -58.91 -98.11 -33.31
C ASN A 184 -60.32 -98.53 -32.85
N LEU A 185 -61.04 -99.38 -33.61
CA LEU A 185 -62.40 -99.79 -33.24
C LEU A 185 -62.43 -100.56 -31.91
N THR A 186 -63.46 -100.26 -31.11
CA THR A 186 -63.84 -101.02 -29.91
C THR A 186 -64.25 -102.46 -30.27
N PRO A 187 -64.34 -103.40 -29.32
CA PRO A 187 -64.81 -104.76 -29.59
C PRO A 187 -66.14 -104.81 -30.36
N ASP A 188 -67.09 -103.95 -30.00
CA ASP A 188 -68.40 -103.84 -30.66
C ASP A 188 -68.28 -103.37 -32.12
N GLY A 189 -67.43 -102.35 -32.37
CA GLY A 189 -67.14 -101.89 -33.74
C GLY A 189 -66.44 -102.95 -34.57
N LYS A 190 -65.53 -103.74 -33.97
CA LYS A 190 -64.87 -104.89 -34.62
C LYS A 190 -65.86 -106.01 -34.94
N GLN A 191 -66.91 -106.20 -34.14
CA GLN A 191 -67.94 -107.20 -34.42
C GLN A 191 -68.79 -106.81 -35.65
N GLN A 192 -69.25 -105.56 -35.74
CA GLN A 192 -70.01 -105.09 -36.91
C GLN A 192 -69.23 -105.26 -38.24
N VAL A 193 -67.91 -105.07 -38.23
CA VAL A 193 -67.06 -105.30 -39.41
C VAL A 193 -66.91 -106.79 -39.75
N LYS A 194 -66.89 -107.69 -38.74
CA LYS A 194 -66.79 -109.14 -38.97
C LYS A 194 -68.06 -109.75 -39.57
N ASP A 195 -69.23 -109.29 -39.13
CA ASP A 195 -70.52 -109.83 -39.58
C ASP A 195 -70.76 -109.57 -41.07
N LEU A 196 -70.12 -108.53 -41.64
CA LEU A 196 -70.15 -108.17 -43.06
C LEU A 196 -69.18 -108.99 -43.95
N ALA A 197 -68.34 -109.87 -43.40
CA ALA A 197 -67.15 -110.40 -44.09
C ALA A 197 -67.08 -111.95 -44.27
N ALA A 198 -68.19 -112.68 -44.14
CA ALA A 198 -68.21 -114.15 -44.19
C ALA A 198 -68.25 -114.75 -45.63
N TRP A 199 -67.68 -115.96 -45.80
CA TRP A 199 -67.66 -116.74 -47.06
C TRP A 199 -67.71 -118.27 -46.76
N ASN A 200 -67.60 -119.16 -47.76
CA ASN A 200 -67.69 -120.63 -47.57
C ASN A 200 -66.53 -121.40 -48.21
N VAL A 201 -66.11 -122.54 -47.65
CA VAL A 201 -65.00 -123.40 -48.15
C VAL A 201 -65.44 -124.84 -48.43
N VAL A 202 -64.79 -125.49 -49.41
CA VAL A 202 -64.92 -126.91 -49.81
C VAL A 202 -63.55 -127.46 -50.19
N ALA A 203 -63.26 -128.71 -49.82
CA ALA A 203 -62.10 -129.47 -50.33
C ALA A 203 -62.57 -130.81 -50.91
N ASN A 204 -62.16 -131.14 -52.13
CA ASN A 204 -62.66 -132.29 -52.90
C ASN A 204 -64.21 -132.30 -52.99
N ASN A 205 -64.86 -133.46 -52.95
CA ASN A 205 -66.32 -133.61 -53.11
C ASN A 205 -67.08 -133.61 -51.77
N GLU A 206 -66.59 -132.87 -50.76
CA GLU A 206 -67.19 -132.76 -49.42
C GLU A 206 -68.28 -131.66 -49.35
N THR A 207 -68.97 -131.58 -48.21
CA THR A 207 -70.02 -130.57 -47.95
C THR A 207 -69.41 -129.19 -47.67
N ALA A 208 -70.06 -128.11 -48.12
CA ALA A 208 -69.56 -126.74 -47.91
C ALA A 208 -69.77 -126.22 -46.48
N GLU A 209 -68.71 -125.71 -45.86
CA GLU A 209 -68.74 -125.10 -44.52
C GLU A 209 -68.65 -123.58 -44.56
N LYS A 210 -69.32 -122.90 -43.62
CA LYS A 210 -69.33 -121.44 -43.48
C LYS A 210 -68.09 -120.95 -42.71
N VAL A 211 -67.35 -120.06 -43.35
CA VAL A 211 -66.13 -119.41 -42.84
C VAL A 211 -66.46 -117.95 -42.50
N GLU A 212 -66.75 -117.71 -41.23
CA GLU A 212 -67.00 -116.36 -40.69
C GLU A 212 -65.67 -115.59 -40.50
N GLY A 213 -65.76 -114.27 -40.26
CA GLY A 213 -64.62 -113.37 -40.11
C GLY A 213 -63.71 -113.69 -38.90
N GLY A 214 -62.86 -114.70 -39.05
CA GLY A 214 -61.97 -115.24 -38.01
C GLY A 214 -61.84 -116.78 -38.01
N ASN A 215 -62.64 -117.50 -38.79
CA ASN A 215 -62.56 -118.97 -38.89
C ASN A 215 -61.25 -119.40 -39.58
N THR A 216 -60.69 -120.55 -39.17
CA THR A 216 -59.37 -121.04 -39.64
C THR A 216 -59.48 -122.41 -40.30
N VAL A 217 -58.98 -122.53 -41.54
CA VAL A 217 -58.79 -123.79 -42.27
C VAL A 217 -57.31 -124.22 -42.14
N LYS A 218 -57.00 -125.53 -42.07
CA LYS A 218 -55.63 -126.04 -41.81
C LYS A 218 -55.16 -127.09 -42.82
N PHE A 219 -53.85 -127.10 -43.08
CA PHE A 219 -53.10 -128.09 -43.89
C PHE A 219 -51.93 -128.69 -43.05
N ILE A 220 -51.39 -129.88 -43.39
CA ILE A 220 -50.50 -130.70 -42.51
C ILE A 220 -49.36 -131.43 -43.27
N ASP A 221 -48.16 -131.53 -42.68
CA ASP A 221 -46.84 -131.92 -43.25
C ASP A 221 -46.54 -133.44 -43.45
N GLY A 222 -45.49 -133.77 -44.25
CA GLY A 222 -45.01 -135.13 -44.59
C GLY A 222 -43.46 -135.33 -44.51
N ASP A 223 -42.90 -136.50 -44.88
CA ASP A 223 -41.68 -137.01 -44.19
C ASP A 223 -40.30 -136.37 -44.40
N ASN A 224 -39.97 -135.77 -45.55
CA ASN A 224 -38.79 -134.88 -45.64
C ASN A 224 -39.18 -133.43 -46.00
N ILE A 225 -40.43 -133.08 -45.67
CA ILE A 225 -41.13 -131.86 -46.08
C ILE A 225 -41.76 -131.13 -44.87
N SER A 226 -41.86 -129.81 -44.93
CA SER A 226 -42.70 -128.99 -44.07
C SER A 226 -43.48 -127.96 -44.91
N ILE A 227 -44.80 -127.91 -44.75
CA ILE A 227 -45.70 -127.01 -45.48
C ILE A 227 -45.64 -125.63 -44.83
N THR A 228 -45.37 -124.62 -45.64
CA THR A 228 -45.23 -123.24 -45.22
C THR A 228 -46.18 -122.36 -46.04
N GLN A 229 -47.22 -121.85 -45.40
CA GLN A 229 -48.09 -120.86 -46.03
C GLN A 229 -47.33 -119.53 -46.20
N ASN A 230 -47.37 -118.95 -47.39
CA ASN A 230 -46.78 -117.65 -47.68
C ASN A 230 -47.84 -116.71 -48.28
N GLY A 231 -48.48 -115.91 -47.42
CA GLY A 231 -49.58 -115.04 -47.82
C GLY A 231 -50.84 -115.83 -48.16
N LYS A 232 -51.42 -115.56 -49.34
CA LYS A 232 -52.56 -116.33 -49.87
C LYS A 232 -52.15 -117.62 -50.58
N ASP A 233 -50.85 -117.80 -50.81
CA ASP A 233 -50.29 -118.98 -51.45
C ASP A 233 -49.80 -119.98 -50.40
N PHE A 234 -49.91 -121.28 -50.69
CA PHE A 234 -49.38 -122.34 -49.82
C PHE A 234 -48.15 -122.96 -50.50
N THR A 235 -47.01 -122.94 -49.82
CA THR A 235 -45.72 -123.49 -50.29
C THR A 235 -45.35 -124.73 -49.48
N ILE A 236 -44.48 -125.59 -50.03
CA ILE A 236 -44.16 -126.91 -49.49
C ILE A 236 -42.62 -127.06 -49.56
N SER A 237 -41.94 -127.07 -48.39
CA SER A 237 -40.47 -126.96 -48.18
C SER A 237 -39.87 -128.19 -47.45
N THR A 238 -38.58 -128.28 -47.07
CA THR A 238 -37.91 -129.53 -46.53
C THR A 238 -37.62 -129.60 -45.00
N LYS A 239 -37.13 -130.75 -44.49
CA LYS A 239 -37.04 -131.14 -43.04
C LYS A 239 -35.63 -131.24 -42.42
N LYS A 240 -35.56 -131.73 -41.16
CA LYS A 240 -34.41 -131.68 -40.23
C LYS A 240 -33.25 -132.65 -40.45
N ASP A 241 -33.45 -133.78 -41.12
CA ASP A 241 -32.35 -134.71 -41.43
C ASP A 241 -31.67 -134.26 -42.73
N VAL A 242 -30.94 -133.15 -42.61
CA VAL A 242 -30.17 -132.54 -43.69
C VAL A 242 -28.76 -133.11 -43.71
N THR A 243 -28.53 -134.02 -44.66
CA THR A 243 -27.19 -134.36 -45.12
C THR A 243 -26.55 -133.14 -45.79
N PHE A 244 -25.40 -132.70 -45.28
CA PHE A 244 -24.57 -131.67 -45.87
C PHE A 244 -23.15 -132.18 -46.06
N ASP A 245 -22.54 -131.90 -47.22
CA ASP A 245 -21.12 -132.20 -47.47
C ASP A 245 -20.16 -131.23 -46.75
N THR A 246 -20.66 -130.19 -46.06
CA THR A 246 -19.83 -129.18 -45.34
C THR A 246 -20.63 -128.44 -44.26
N VAL A 247 -20.00 -128.09 -43.11
CA VAL A 247 -20.62 -127.34 -41.99
C VAL A 247 -19.60 -126.42 -41.30
N THR A 248 -20.02 -125.21 -40.90
CA THR A 248 -19.24 -124.23 -40.10
C THR A 248 -20.08 -123.74 -38.90
N ALA A 249 -19.49 -123.66 -37.70
CA ALA A 249 -20.23 -123.58 -36.42
C ALA A 249 -20.08 -122.25 -35.64
N THR A 250 -21.04 -121.96 -34.74
CA THR A 250 -21.14 -120.68 -33.99
C THR A 250 -21.23 -120.79 -32.46
N GLN A 251 -21.11 -121.99 -31.88
CA GLN A 251 -20.87 -122.13 -30.43
C GLN A 251 -19.38 -122.24 -30.10
N THR A 252 -19.05 -121.94 -28.83
CA THR A 252 -17.76 -121.45 -28.38
C THR A 252 -16.56 -122.32 -28.74
N ILE A 253 -15.62 -121.74 -29.49
CA ILE A 253 -14.30 -122.32 -29.77
C ILE A 253 -13.31 -121.81 -28.72
N THR A 254 -12.96 -122.69 -27.75
CA THR A 254 -11.92 -122.41 -26.76
C THR A 254 -10.56 -122.83 -27.31
N ALA A 255 -9.68 -121.88 -27.62
CA ALA A 255 -8.38 -122.12 -28.25
C ALA A 255 -7.19 -121.89 -27.28
N PRO A 256 -6.50 -122.94 -26.78
CA PRO A 256 -5.37 -122.78 -25.86
C PRO A 256 -4.08 -122.25 -26.50
N LYS A 257 -3.93 -122.40 -27.82
CA LYS A 257 -2.83 -121.86 -28.63
C LYS A 257 -3.33 -121.56 -30.05
N VAL A 258 -3.25 -120.31 -30.49
CA VAL A 258 -3.37 -119.94 -31.91
C VAL A 258 -2.00 -119.52 -32.41
N LYS A 259 -1.51 -120.18 -33.47
CA LYS A 259 -0.28 -119.82 -34.16
C LYS A 259 -0.62 -119.42 -35.59
N ALA A 260 -0.75 -118.12 -35.84
CA ALA A 260 -0.84 -117.60 -37.19
C ALA A 260 0.54 -117.71 -37.86
N THR A 261 0.64 -118.40 -38.99
CA THR A 261 1.91 -118.63 -39.71
C THR A 261 2.12 -117.78 -40.96
N THR A 262 1.18 -116.88 -41.29
CA THR A 262 1.36 -115.79 -42.26
C THR A 262 0.24 -114.76 -42.10
N GLY A 263 0.52 -113.47 -42.36
CA GLY A 263 -0.50 -112.40 -42.45
C GLY A 263 -1.11 -111.97 -41.12
N VAL A 264 -0.31 -111.36 -40.23
CA VAL A 264 -0.81 -110.69 -39.02
C VAL A 264 -0.56 -109.19 -39.13
N GLU A 265 -1.61 -108.45 -39.50
CA GLU A 265 -1.70 -107.06 -39.04
C GLU A 265 -2.04 -107.09 -37.54
N THR A 266 -1.44 -106.14 -36.82
CA THR A 266 -1.30 -106.06 -35.36
C THR A 266 -2.50 -106.51 -34.52
N PRO A 267 -2.30 -107.30 -33.43
CA PRO A 267 -3.39 -107.69 -32.54
C PRO A 267 -3.89 -106.49 -31.74
N GLN A 268 -5.04 -105.93 -32.13
CA GLN A 268 -5.75 -104.92 -31.35
C GLN A 268 -6.66 -105.56 -30.30
N VAL A 269 -6.64 -105.02 -29.08
CA VAL A 269 -7.64 -105.30 -28.04
C VAL A 269 -8.74 -104.24 -28.14
N THR A 270 -9.87 -104.60 -28.74
CA THR A 270 -11.07 -103.75 -28.75
C THR A 270 -11.95 -104.07 -27.52
N GLY A 271 -12.41 -103.04 -26.80
CA GLY A 271 -13.35 -103.21 -25.67
C GLY A 271 -13.07 -102.43 -24.37
N LEU A 272 -12.08 -101.54 -24.32
CA LEU A 272 -11.82 -100.69 -23.13
C LEU A 272 -12.77 -99.48 -23.11
N THR A 273 -13.67 -99.42 -22.12
CA THR A 273 -14.73 -98.39 -22.00
C THR A 273 -14.31 -97.07 -21.35
N ASN A 274 -13.00 -96.87 -21.10
CA ASN A 274 -12.48 -95.73 -20.33
C ASN A 274 -11.92 -94.63 -21.25
N THR A 275 -12.81 -93.90 -21.93
CA THR A 275 -12.47 -92.91 -22.97
C THR A 275 -12.31 -91.47 -22.49
N THR A 276 -12.62 -91.17 -21.22
CA THR A 276 -12.61 -89.80 -20.67
C THR A 276 -11.53 -89.61 -19.61
N TRP A 277 -10.68 -88.60 -19.80
CA TRP A 277 -9.75 -88.10 -18.78
C TRP A 277 -10.43 -86.98 -17.97
N VAL A 278 -10.31 -87.04 -16.64
CA VAL A 278 -10.84 -86.01 -15.73
C VAL A 278 -9.65 -85.24 -15.12
N PRO A 279 -9.46 -83.95 -15.47
CA PRO A 279 -8.40 -83.14 -14.90
C PRO A 279 -8.48 -83.09 -13.37
N GLY A 280 -7.34 -83.28 -12.68
CA GLY A 280 -7.24 -83.17 -11.22
C GLY A 280 -7.34 -84.48 -10.43
N GLN A 281 -7.57 -85.63 -11.07
CA GLN A 281 -7.55 -86.93 -10.37
C GLN A 281 -6.11 -87.41 -10.13
N THR A 282 -5.63 -87.37 -8.88
CA THR A 282 -4.21 -87.61 -8.51
C THR A 282 -3.89 -89.04 -8.07
N GLN A 283 -4.86 -89.95 -8.05
CA GLN A 283 -4.69 -91.33 -7.58
C GLN A 283 -4.58 -92.32 -8.75
N PRO A 284 -3.53 -93.15 -8.84
CA PRO A 284 -3.35 -94.11 -9.93
C PRO A 284 -4.34 -95.29 -9.81
N VAL A 285 -4.98 -95.65 -10.92
CA VAL A 285 -5.89 -96.81 -10.99
C VAL A 285 -5.12 -98.02 -11.52
N SER A 286 -4.80 -98.97 -10.64
CA SER A 286 -4.05 -100.19 -11.00
C SER A 286 -4.83 -101.08 -11.99
N GLY A 287 -4.11 -101.81 -12.84
CA GLY A 287 -4.68 -102.75 -13.81
C GLY A 287 -5.21 -102.15 -15.11
N ARG A 288 -4.82 -100.91 -15.47
CA ARG A 288 -5.21 -100.23 -16.71
C ARG A 288 -3.98 -99.70 -17.47
N ALA A 289 -4.00 -99.80 -18.79
CA ALA A 289 -3.07 -99.08 -19.66
C ALA A 289 -3.67 -97.72 -20.05
N ALA A 290 -2.82 -96.70 -20.21
CA ALA A 290 -3.22 -95.41 -20.78
C ALA A 290 -3.41 -95.52 -22.29
N THR A 291 -4.38 -94.82 -22.85
CA THR A 291 -4.56 -94.72 -24.32
C THR A 291 -3.59 -93.70 -24.93
N GLU A 292 -3.36 -93.81 -26.24
CA GLU A 292 -2.54 -92.85 -26.99
C GLU A 292 -3.11 -91.42 -26.89
N ASP A 293 -4.44 -91.27 -26.88
CA ASP A 293 -5.10 -89.97 -26.68
C ASP A 293 -4.85 -89.37 -25.28
N GLN A 294 -4.76 -90.22 -24.24
CA GLN A 294 -4.42 -89.77 -22.88
C GLN A 294 -2.95 -89.34 -22.79
N LEU A 295 -2.05 -90.04 -23.46
CA LEU A 295 -0.64 -89.64 -23.59
C LEU A 295 -0.50 -88.31 -24.36
N LYS A 296 -1.30 -88.11 -25.41
CA LYS A 296 -1.33 -86.89 -26.22
C LYS A 296 -1.90 -85.67 -25.48
N GLN A 297 -2.90 -85.86 -24.61
CA GLN A 297 -3.38 -84.79 -23.71
C GLN A 297 -2.28 -84.30 -22.77
N VAL A 298 -1.48 -85.22 -22.21
CA VAL A 298 -0.33 -84.87 -21.35
C VAL A 298 0.74 -84.12 -22.14
N ASP A 299 1.07 -84.57 -23.36
CA ASP A 299 2.06 -83.90 -24.22
C ASP A 299 1.64 -82.46 -24.60
N ASN A 300 0.39 -82.27 -25.00
CA ASN A 300 -0.19 -80.94 -25.26
C ASN A 300 -0.07 -80.02 -24.03
N GLN A 301 -0.36 -80.52 -22.83
CA GLN A 301 -0.27 -79.73 -21.60
C GLN A 301 1.18 -79.34 -21.25
N VAL A 302 2.15 -80.20 -21.57
CA VAL A 302 3.58 -79.90 -21.42
C VAL A 302 4.02 -78.80 -22.40
N VAL A 303 3.53 -78.81 -23.64
CA VAL A 303 3.78 -77.74 -24.62
C VAL A 303 3.19 -76.40 -24.16
N GLU A 304 1.94 -76.39 -23.68
CA GLU A 304 1.30 -75.18 -23.14
C GLU A 304 2.06 -74.62 -21.92
N ASN A 305 2.43 -75.47 -20.97
CA ASN A 305 3.22 -75.06 -19.81
C ASN A 305 4.57 -74.46 -20.21
N LYS A 306 5.23 -75.01 -21.25
CA LYS A 306 6.49 -74.48 -21.78
C LYS A 306 6.33 -73.09 -22.39
N ALA A 307 5.21 -72.83 -23.08
CA ALA A 307 4.88 -71.51 -23.61
C ALA A 307 4.60 -70.49 -22.48
N ASN A 308 3.81 -70.88 -21.48
CA ASN A 308 3.50 -70.03 -20.31
C ASN A 308 4.76 -69.67 -19.49
N ILE A 309 5.73 -70.59 -19.37
CA ILE A 309 7.01 -70.31 -18.71
C ILE A 309 7.85 -69.29 -19.50
N ALA A 310 7.87 -69.37 -20.83
CA ALA A 310 8.59 -68.40 -21.67
C ALA A 310 7.98 -67.00 -21.58
N ASP A 311 6.66 -66.87 -21.70
CA ASP A 311 5.95 -65.59 -21.54
C ASP A 311 6.14 -64.98 -20.13
N ASN A 312 6.13 -65.80 -19.07
CA ASN A 312 6.48 -65.33 -17.73
C ASN A 312 7.94 -64.87 -17.61
N THR A 313 8.89 -65.51 -18.31
CA THR A 313 10.30 -65.08 -18.35
C THR A 313 10.42 -63.70 -19.03
N ASP A 314 9.75 -63.49 -20.16
CA ASP A 314 9.72 -62.19 -20.85
C ASP A 314 9.06 -61.08 -20.01
N LYS A 315 7.99 -61.40 -19.29
CA LYS A 315 7.33 -60.47 -18.34
C LYS A 315 8.25 -60.10 -17.18
N ILE A 316 9.01 -61.06 -16.65
CA ILE A 316 10.02 -60.79 -15.60
C ILE A 316 11.14 -59.88 -16.13
N GLY A 317 11.61 -60.11 -17.37
CA GLY A 317 12.59 -59.23 -18.02
C GLY A 317 12.08 -57.78 -18.13
N LYS A 318 10.87 -57.58 -18.69
CA LYS A 318 10.23 -56.25 -18.80
C LYS A 318 10.04 -55.56 -17.45
N ASN A 319 9.72 -56.33 -16.40
CA ASN A 319 9.63 -55.79 -15.04
C ASN A 319 11.01 -55.36 -14.49
N ALA A 320 12.08 -56.09 -14.78
CA ALA A 320 13.44 -55.70 -14.40
C ALA A 320 13.88 -54.40 -15.09
N ASP A 321 13.60 -54.25 -16.38
CA ASP A 321 13.85 -53.01 -17.13
C ASP A 321 13.07 -51.81 -16.56
N ALA A 322 11.78 -52.01 -16.25
CA ALA A 322 10.95 -50.97 -15.62
C ALA A 322 11.43 -50.59 -14.21
N ILE A 323 11.98 -51.54 -13.45
CA ILE A 323 12.62 -51.26 -12.15
C ILE A 323 13.91 -50.44 -12.33
N ALA A 324 14.72 -50.73 -13.35
CA ALA A 324 15.93 -49.97 -13.66
C ALA A 324 15.62 -48.53 -14.09
N ASP A 325 14.64 -48.34 -14.97
CA ASP A 325 14.15 -47.01 -15.39
C ASP A 325 13.58 -46.20 -14.23
N ASN A 326 12.75 -46.83 -13.37
CA ASN A 326 12.27 -46.17 -12.14
C ASN A 326 13.40 -45.80 -11.18
N LYS A 327 14.44 -46.64 -11.06
CA LYS A 327 15.64 -46.34 -10.24
C LYS A 327 16.38 -45.11 -10.78
N GLN A 328 16.50 -44.96 -12.10
CA GLN A 328 17.10 -43.78 -12.72
C GLN A 328 16.25 -42.52 -12.48
N LYS A 329 14.94 -42.59 -12.73
CA LYS A 329 14.00 -41.47 -12.48
C LYS A 329 14.03 -40.98 -11.02
N ILE A 330 14.22 -41.89 -10.06
CA ILE A 330 14.41 -41.53 -8.64
C ILE A 330 15.72 -40.76 -8.42
N ALA A 331 16.82 -41.14 -9.09
CA ALA A 331 18.10 -40.43 -9.01
C ALA A 331 18.03 -39.03 -9.68
N ASP A 332 17.35 -38.93 -10.82
CA ASP A 332 17.13 -37.66 -11.52
C ASP A 332 16.27 -36.71 -10.67
N ASN A 333 15.18 -37.22 -10.07
CA ASN A 333 14.35 -36.48 -9.13
C ASN A 333 15.13 -36.04 -7.89
N LYS A 334 16.04 -36.87 -7.35
CA LYS A 334 16.91 -36.49 -6.22
C LYS A 334 17.82 -35.31 -6.60
N THR A 335 18.42 -35.35 -7.79
CA THR A 335 19.26 -34.25 -8.30
C THR A 335 18.46 -32.96 -8.51
N ALA A 336 17.24 -33.06 -9.03
CA ALA A 336 16.33 -31.91 -9.19
C ALA A 336 15.90 -31.31 -7.84
N ILE A 337 15.63 -32.16 -6.83
CA ILE A 337 15.32 -31.72 -5.45
C ILE A 337 16.52 -31.01 -4.83
N ASP A 338 17.73 -31.54 -4.99
CA ASP A 338 18.96 -30.92 -4.47
C ASP A 338 19.20 -29.54 -5.10
N LYS A 339 19.00 -29.41 -6.43
CA LYS A 339 19.09 -28.11 -7.10
C LYS A 339 18.00 -27.15 -6.62
N ASN A 340 16.76 -27.59 -6.48
CA ASN A 340 15.68 -26.75 -5.95
C ASN A 340 15.99 -26.25 -4.52
N ALA A 341 16.65 -27.05 -3.68
CA ALA A 341 17.06 -26.63 -2.34
C ALA A 341 18.13 -25.51 -2.37
N VAL A 342 19.08 -25.57 -3.32
CA VAL A 342 20.05 -24.50 -3.57
C VAL A 342 19.34 -23.24 -4.07
N ASP A 343 18.47 -23.36 -5.07
CA ASP A 343 17.76 -22.22 -5.66
C ASP A 343 16.81 -21.54 -4.64
N ILE A 344 16.18 -22.31 -3.75
CA ILE A 344 15.41 -21.78 -2.60
C ILE A 344 16.31 -20.99 -1.64
N THR A 345 17.55 -21.46 -1.39
CA THR A 345 18.52 -20.77 -0.52
C THR A 345 18.94 -19.44 -1.16
N THR A 346 19.33 -19.45 -2.44
CA THR A 346 19.67 -18.22 -3.19
C THR A 346 18.49 -17.24 -3.24
N ASN A 347 17.25 -17.72 -3.42
CA ASN A 347 16.07 -16.87 -3.39
C ASN A 347 15.81 -16.26 -2.01
N LYS A 348 16.06 -16.99 -0.92
CA LYS A 348 15.97 -16.46 0.45
C LYS A 348 16.97 -15.33 0.67
N ASP A 349 18.20 -15.47 0.21
CA ASP A 349 19.25 -14.45 0.35
C ASP A 349 18.92 -13.21 -0.51
N ASN A 350 18.50 -13.40 -1.76
CA ASN A 350 18.02 -12.32 -2.63
C ASN A 350 16.83 -11.54 -2.02
N ILE A 351 15.93 -12.23 -1.31
CA ILE A 351 14.81 -11.59 -0.59
C ILE A 351 15.32 -10.77 0.60
N ALA A 352 16.33 -11.23 1.33
CA ALA A 352 16.96 -10.49 2.42
C ALA A 352 17.67 -9.22 1.91
N ASP A 353 18.45 -9.33 0.83
CA ASP A 353 19.10 -8.19 0.17
C ASP A 353 18.09 -7.15 -0.33
N ASN A 354 17.01 -7.60 -0.97
CA ASN A 354 15.96 -6.70 -1.44
C ASN A 354 15.22 -6.04 -0.27
N LYS A 355 15.02 -6.74 0.85
CA LYS A 355 14.46 -6.16 2.07
C LYS A 355 15.37 -5.06 2.65
N GLN A 356 16.69 -5.25 2.62
CA GLN A 356 17.64 -4.22 3.05
C GLN A 356 17.60 -3.00 2.11
N LYS A 357 17.69 -3.21 0.79
CA LYS A 357 17.60 -2.13 -0.21
C LYS A 357 16.31 -1.31 -0.10
N ILE A 358 15.19 -1.95 0.26
CA ILE A 358 13.91 -1.26 0.53
C ILE A 358 14.01 -0.39 1.79
N ALA A 359 14.66 -0.85 2.86
CA ALA A 359 14.90 -0.06 4.08
C ALA A 359 15.86 1.12 3.85
N ASP A 360 16.90 0.93 3.03
CA ASP A 360 17.83 1.99 2.64
C ASP A 360 17.11 3.05 1.79
N ASN A 361 16.33 2.63 0.79
CA ASN A 361 15.50 3.53 -0.03
C ASN A 361 14.45 4.27 0.81
N LYS A 362 13.80 3.61 1.78
CA LYS A 362 12.88 4.24 2.74
C LYS A 362 13.59 5.37 3.50
N THR A 363 14.79 5.13 4.02
CA THR A 363 15.61 6.11 4.73
C THR A 363 16.01 7.29 3.84
N ALA A 364 16.40 7.02 2.59
CA ALA A 364 16.74 8.06 1.61
C ALA A 364 15.52 8.93 1.22
N ILE A 365 14.33 8.33 1.08
CA ILE A 365 13.07 9.04 0.83
C ILE A 365 12.70 9.93 2.02
N ASP A 366 12.81 9.41 3.25
CA ASP A 366 12.53 10.18 4.47
C ASP A 366 13.48 11.40 4.59
N LYS A 367 14.77 11.21 4.28
CA LYS A 367 15.74 12.31 4.22
C LYS A 367 15.37 13.35 3.14
N ASN A 368 15.08 12.90 1.93
CA ASN A 368 14.68 13.80 0.84
C ASN A 368 13.41 14.59 1.18
N ALA A 369 12.46 13.99 1.89
CA ALA A 369 11.26 14.70 2.38
C ALA A 369 11.61 15.82 3.38
N GLY A 370 12.56 15.58 4.29
CA GLY A 370 13.09 16.60 5.22
C GLY A 370 13.86 17.72 4.51
N ASP A 371 14.68 17.38 3.52
CA ASP A 371 15.42 18.36 2.71
C ASP A 371 14.44 19.21 1.86
N ILE A 372 13.36 18.63 1.33
CA ILE A 372 12.27 19.34 0.64
C ILE A 372 11.51 20.28 1.59
N ALA A 373 11.19 19.85 2.81
CA ALA A 373 10.54 20.70 3.81
C ALA A 373 11.42 21.92 4.16
N THR A 374 12.71 21.69 4.40
CA THR A 374 13.70 22.76 4.66
C THR A 374 13.78 23.74 3.48
N ASN A 375 13.80 23.24 2.25
CA ASN A 375 13.81 24.08 1.04
C ASN A 375 12.51 24.90 0.89
N LYS A 376 11.35 24.34 1.24
CA LYS A 376 10.08 25.07 1.24
C LYS A 376 10.11 26.25 2.22
N ASP A 377 10.64 26.06 3.42
CA ASP A 377 10.74 27.10 4.44
C ASP A 377 11.76 28.18 4.03
N ASN A 378 12.90 27.79 3.46
CA ASN A 378 13.89 28.72 2.89
C ASN A 378 13.29 29.55 1.73
N ILE A 379 12.46 28.96 0.87
CA ILE A 379 11.76 29.67 -0.20
C ILE A 379 10.74 30.67 0.38
N ALA A 380 10.03 30.31 1.46
CA ALA A 380 9.10 31.21 2.14
C ALA A 380 9.84 32.40 2.78
N ALA A 381 10.97 32.16 3.47
CA ALA A 381 11.81 33.21 4.03
C ALA A 381 12.38 34.14 2.95
N ASN A 382 12.90 33.59 1.84
CA ASN A 382 13.38 34.39 0.71
C ASN A 382 12.27 35.22 0.06
N LYS A 383 11.04 34.69 -0.03
CA LYS A 383 9.87 35.43 -0.51
C LYS A 383 9.53 36.62 0.39
N GLN A 384 9.64 36.46 1.72
CA GLN A 384 9.46 37.56 2.67
C GLN A 384 10.56 38.61 2.51
N ASN A 385 11.83 38.21 2.49
CA ASN A 385 12.97 39.11 2.30
C ASN A 385 12.86 39.94 0.99
N ILE A 386 12.34 39.34 -0.09
CA ILE A 386 12.06 40.05 -1.36
C ILE A 386 10.93 41.08 -1.19
N ALA A 387 9.88 40.76 -0.43
CA ALA A 387 8.79 41.70 -0.15
C ALA A 387 9.27 42.88 0.70
N ASP A 388 10.09 42.62 1.72
CA ASP A 388 10.66 43.65 2.61
C ASP A 388 11.63 44.56 1.84
N ASN A 389 12.51 43.98 1.02
CA ASN A 389 13.39 44.74 0.11
C ASN A 389 12.58 45.59 -0.88
N LYS A 390 11.47 45.09 -1.43
CA LYS A 390 10.58 45.86 -2.31
C LYS A 390 9.94 47.04 -1.56
N ALA A 391 9.53 46.85 -0.31
CA ALA A 391 8.99 47.94 0.52
C ALA A 391 10.06 48.99 0.81
N ALA A 392 11.28 48.58 1.17
CA ALA A 392 12.43 49.47 1.40
C ALA A 392 12.79 50.29 0.14
N ILE A 393 12.84 49.66 -1.03
CA ILE A 393 13.07 50.34 -2.32
C ILE A 393 11.96 51.36 -2.60
N THR A 394 10.70 51.00 -2.35
CA THR A 394 9.55 51.90 -2.54
C THR A 394 9.63 53.12 -1.63
N LYS A 395 10.05 52.93 -0.36
CA LYS A 395 10.30 54.04 0.56
C LYS A 395 11.45 54.94 0.07
N ASN A 396 12.60 54.35 -0.28
CA ASN A 396 13.76 55.10 -0.77
C ASN A 396 13.40 55.92 -2.02
N ALA A 397 12.56 55.41 -2.93
CA ALA A 397 12.09 56.16 -4.09
C ALA A 397 11.25 57.41 -3.68
N SER A 398 10.38 57.28 -2.67
CA SER A 398 9.60 58.40 -2.11
C SER A 398 10.49 59.43 -1.38
N ASP A 399 11.49 58.96 -0.63
CA ASP A 399 12.45 59.83 0.06
C ASP A 399 13.31 60.60 -0.96
N ILE A 400 13.73 59.96 -2.05
CA ILE A 400 14.43 60.60 -3.19
C ILE A 400 13.53 61.64 -3.87
N ALA A 401 12.25 61.33 -4.13
CA ALA A 401 11.31 62.29 -4.71
C ALA A 401 11.12 63.52 -3.79
N THR A 402 10.98 63.29 -2.48
CA THR A 402 10.90 64.38 -1.49
C THR A 402 12.16 65.24 -1.46
N ASN A 403 13.34 64.62 -1.56
CA ASN A 403 14.61 65.35 -1.63
C ASN A 403 14.75 66.12 -2.96
N LYS A 404 14.28 65.57 -4.08
CA LYS A 404 14.22 66.26 -5.38
C LYS A 404 13.37 67.54 -5.29
N ASP A 405 12.16 67.45 -4.72
CA ASP A 405 11.28 68.60 -4.50
C ASP A 405 11.92 69.67 -3.58
N ASN A 406 12.62 69.24 -2.53
CA ASN A 406 13.30 70.15 -1.61
C ASN A 406 14.50 70.84 -2.27
N ILE A 407 15.27 70.12 -3.10
CA ILE A 407 16.35 70.70 -3.91
C ILE A 407 15.77 71.72 -4.89
N ASP A 408 14.71 71.39 -5.64
CA ASP A 408 14.09 72.30 -6.62
C ASP A 408 13.57 73.59 -5.95
N LYS A 409 12.95 73.48 -4.76
CA LYS A 409 12.54 74.63 -3.93
C LYS A 409 13.74 75.48 -3.50
N ASN A 410 14.83 74.86 -3.05
CA ASN A 410 16.05 75.56 -2.65
C ASN A 410 16.74 76.24 -3.84
N THR A 411 16.87 75.57 -4.98
CA THR A 411 17.36 76.16 -6.24
C THR A 411 16.52 77.37 -6.65
N THR A 412 15.19 77.26 -6.59
CA THR A 412 14.28 78.38 -6.87
C THR A 412 14.46 79.53 -5.88
N ALA A 413 14.61 79.24 -4.59
CA ALA A 413 14.80 80.27 -3.55
C ALA A 413 16.14 81.01 -3.71
N ILE A 414 17.23 80.29 -4.00
CA ILE A 414 18.57 80.84 -4.21
C ILE A 414 18.66 81.64 -5.52
N ALA A 415 17.90 81.25 -6.54
CA ALA A 415 17.80 81.97 -7.82
C ALA A 415 17.02 83.30 -7.72
N ARG A 416 16.31 83.57 -6.61
CA ARG A 416 15.70 84.88 -6.39
C ARG A 416 16.78 85.96 -6.34
N LYS A 417 16.42 87.14 -6.84
CA LYS A 417 17.26 88.33 -6.81
C LYS A 417 16.70 89.37 -5.85
N ILE A 418 17.58 90.21 -5.34
CA ILE A 418 17.29 91.33 -4.46
C ILE A 418 17.74 92.60 -5.18
N SER A 419 16.86 93.60 -5.23
CA SER A 419 17.10 94.93 -5.82
C SER A 419 16.75 96.02 -4.81
N LEU A 420 17.50 97.12 -4.82
CA LEU A 420 17.21 98.31 -4.04
C LEU A 420 16.98 99.49 -4.99
N GLY A 421 15.84 100.16 -4.84
CA GLY A 421 15.47 101.36 -5.58
C GLY A 421 15.28 102.56 -4.67
N GLY A 422 15.32 103.76 -5.26
CA GLY A 422 15.03 105.03 -4.56
C GLY A 422 14.24 105.99 -5.46
N ASN A 423 13.96 107.20 -4.96
CA ASN A 423 13.19 108.21 -5.71
C ASN A 423 13.86 108.64 -7.03
N SER A 424 15.15 108.40 -7.19
CA SER A 424 15.87 108.53 -8.47
C SER A 424 17.06 107.56 -8.50
N GLY A 425 17.14 106.72 -9.53
CA GLY A 425 18.18 105.70 -9.69
C GLY A 425 17.84 104.33 -9.08
N SER A 426 18.60 103.30 -9.47
CA SER A 426 18.46 101.91 -9.00
C SER A 426 19.85 101.28 -8.88
N THR A 427 20.00 100.29 -8.01
CA THR A 427 21.16 99.38 -8.05
C THR A 427 20.90 98.22 -9.02
N ASP A 428 21.97 97.58 -9.51
CA ASP A 428 21.87 96.28 -10.16
C ASP A 428 21.30 95.22 -9.20
N GLU A 429 20.55 94.27 -9.76
CA GLU A 429 20.02 93.13 -9.01
C GLU A 429 21.14 92.18 -8.56
N LYS A 430 21.11 91.73 -7.30
CA LYS A 430 22.07 90.73 -6.78
C LYS A 430 21.36 89.45 -6.38
N SER A 431 22.01 88.30 -6.59
CA SER A 431 21.49 86.97 -6.22
C SER A 431 22.40 86.32 -5.18
N LEU A 432 21.80 85.54 -4.27
CA LEU A 432 22.51 84.72 -3.29
C LEU A 432 23.19 83.48 -3.92
N SER A 433 22.90 83.19 -5.19
CA SER A 433 23.48 82.04 -5.93
C SER A 433 25.00 82.07 -6.10
N THR A 434 25.64 83.23 -5.90
CA THR A 434 27.09 83.42 -6.07
C THR A 434 27.82 83.84 -4.79
N GLY A 435 27.15 83.82 -3.63
CA GLY A 435 27.72 84.19 -2.33
C GLY A 435 26.98 85.34 -1.63
N ASP A 436 27.56 85.82 -0.52
CA ASP A 436 26.93 86.83 0.34
C ASP A 436 26.67 88.16 -0.37
N VAL A 437 25.42 88.63 -0.31
CA VAL A 437 24.98 89.86 -0.97
C VAL A 437 25.17 91.05 -0.04
N LYS A 438 26.14 91.92 -0.38
CA LYS A 438 26.34 93.22 0.29
C LYS A 438 25.90 94.39 -0.59
N PHE A 439 25.07 95.28 -0.03
CA PHE A 439 24.77 96.60 -0.56
C PHE A 439 25.39 97.66 0.35
N ASN A 440 26.10 98.63 -0.23
CA ASN A 440 26.65 99.77 0.51
C ASN A 440 25.74 100.97 0.28
N VAL A 441 25.05 101.44 1.32
CA VAL A 441 24.35 102.73 1.30
C VAL A 441 25.38 103.83 1.59
N LYS A 442 25.34 104.93 0.84
CA LYS A 442 26.21 106.10 1.03
C LYS A 442 25.36 107.35 1.22
N GLY A 443 25.74 108.20 2.16
CA GLY A 443 25.23 109.55 2.27
C GLY A 443 25.95 110.50 1.32
N GLU A 444 25.24 111.50 0.81
CA GLU A 444 25.73 112.54 -0.09
C GLU A 444 25.07 113.88 0.32
N ASN A 445 25.65 115.02 -0.06
CA ASN A 445 25.07 116.37 0.16
C ASN A 445 24.62 116.68 1.60
N GLY A 446 25.49 116.46 2.59
CA GLY A 446 25.21 116.78 3.99
C GLY A 446 24.64 115.62 4.82
N LEU A 447 24.58 114.40 4.25
CA LEU A 447 24.09 113.19 4.91
C LEU A 447 25.22 112.19 5.20
N THR A 448 25.12 111.51 6.34
CA THR A 448 25.92 110.33 6.72
C THR A 448 25.03 109.11 6.90
N THR A 449 25.61 107.92 6.77
CA THR A 449 24.91 106.64 6.86
C THR A 449 25.62 105.73 7.85
N VAL A 450 24.90 105.25 8.87
CA VAL A 450 25.40 104.32 9.88
C VAL A 450 24.52 103.06 9.87
N ALA A 451 25.13 101.92 9.58
CA ALA A 451 24.50 100.61 9.70
C ALA A 451 24.87 99.99 11.06
N ASN A 452 23.88 99.59 11.86
CA ASN A 452 24.10 98.95 13.16
C ASN A 452 22.93 98.02 13.50
N GLY A 453 23.22 96.74 13.78
CA GLY A 453 22.18 95.72 13.88
C GLY A 453 21.44 95.56 12.55
N ASP A 454 20.11 95.46 12.63
CA ASP A 454 19.23 95.31 11.47
C ASP A 454 18.92 96.64 10.76
N ASP A 455 19.28 97.78 11.34
CA ASP A 455 18.92 99.12 10.86
C ASP A 455 20.06 99.84 10.11
N VAL A 456 19.70 100.54 9.03
CA VAL A 456 20.55 101.56 8.38
C VAL A 456 19.96 102.93 8.65
N THR A 457 20.59 103.71 9.53
CA THR A 457 20.17 105.08 9.82
C THR A 457 20.88 106.07 8.91
N VAL A 458 20.10 106.90 8.20
CA VAL A 458 20.60 108.08 7.48
C VAL A 458 20.43 109.31 8.39
N LYS A 459 21.48 110.12 8.57
CA LYS A 459 21.49 111.31 9.44
C LYS A 459 22.09 112.49 8.70
N LEU A 460 21.79 113.72 9.14
CA LEU A 460 22.62 114.87 8.75
C LEU A 460 24.03 114.69 9.30
N ASP A 461 25.05 115.14 8.56
CA ASP A 461 26.42 115.23 9.06
C ASP A 461 26.53 116.32 10.16
N ASP A 462 27.54 116.22 11.01
CA ASP A 462 27.67 117.09 12.19
C ASP A 462 27.80 118.58 11.82
N ALA A 463 28.38 118.88 10.64
CA ALA A 463 28.52 120.25 10.15
C ALA A 463 27.18 120.85 9.69
N THR A 464 26.33 120.04 9.06
CA THR A 464 24.99 120.41 8.60
C THR A 464 24.01 120.44 9.77
N LYS A 465 24.10 119.47 10.68
CA LYS A 465 23.35 119.46 11.94
C LYS A 465 23.70 120.69 12.79
N GLY A 466 24.97 121.04 12.92
CA GLY A 466 25.40 122.24 13.65
C GLY A 466 24.85 123.56 13.08
N LYS A 467 24.59 123.64 11.77
CA LYS A 467 23.91 124.79 11.15
C LYS A 467 22.41 124.84 11.47
N VAL A 468 21.77 123.69 11.67
CA VAL A 468 20.35 123.58 12.01
C VAL A 468 20.12 123.77 13.52
N ASP A 469 20.97 123.18 14.36
CA ASP A 469 20.90 123.29 15.82
C ASP A 469 21.16 124.72 16.32
N ASN A 470 21.99 125.50 15.60
CA ASN A 470 22.31 126.89 15.91
C ASN A 470 21.29 127.89 15.31
N ALA A 471 20.08 127.43 14.96
CA ALA A 471 18.95 128.31 14.69
C ALA A 471 18.42 128.90 16.01
N ALA A 472 18.15 130.21 16.02
CA ALA A 472 17.87 130.98 17.24
C ALA A 472 16.45 130.74 17.81
N ASP A 473 16.23 129.58 18.41
CA ASP A 473 14.99 129.20 19.12
C ASP A 473 15.25 128.74 20.57
N ARG A 474 16.42 128.15 20.88
CA ARG A 474 16.64 127.46 22.17
C ARG A 474 17.97 127.71 22.90
N ASP A 475 18.99 128.27 22.25
CA ASP A 475 20.20 128.73 22.94
C ASP A 475 20.38 130.23 22.75
N LEU A 476 20.55 130.92 23.87
CA LEU A 476 20.74 132.36 24.01
C LEU A 476 22.16 132.71 24.49
N SER A 477 23.08 131.73 24.50
CA SER A 477 24.51 131.95 24.76
C SER A 477 25.17 132.92 23.76
N ASN A 478 24.54 133.09 22.59
CA ASN A 478 24.87 134.07 21.57
C ASN A 478 24.35 135.50 21.84
N LEU A 479 23.58 135.74 22.92
CA LEU A 479 23.08 137.07 23.25
C LEU A 479 24.20 138.00 23.72
N THR A 480 24.20 139.20 23.16
CA THR A 480 24.99 140.34 23.64
C THR A 480 24.51 140.78 25.03
N ASP A 481 25.34 141.53 25.77
CA ASP A 481 25.08 141.83 27.18
C ASP A 481 23.78 142.60 27.44
N ALA A 482 23.26 143.34 26.44
CA ALA A 482 21.94 143.97 26.50
C ALA A 482 20.80 142.94 26.66
N GLY A 483 20.90 141.76 26.01
CA GLY A 483 19.91 140.69 26.11
C GLY A 483 19.91 139.98 27.47
N LYS A 484 21.04 139.95 28.18
CA LYS A 484 21.16 139.29 29.49
C LYS A 484 20.45 140.06 30.62
N GLN A 485 20.30 141.38 30.50
CA GLN A 485 19.70 142.18 31.55
C GLN A 485 18.18 141.99 31.65
N GLN A 486 17.46 141.94 30.52
CA GLN A 486 16.00 141.75 30.51
C GLN A 486 15.54 140.44 31.14
N VAL A 487 16.39 139.40 31.16
CA VAL A 487 16.06 138.09 31.76
C VAL A 487 16.10 138.11 33.30
N LYS A 488 16.92 138.99 33.91
CA LYS A 488 17.08 139.02 35.37
C LYS A 488 15.89 139.64 36.09
N ASP A 489 15.26 140.64 35.49
CA ASP A 489 14.18 141.41 36.12
C ASP A 489 12.85 140.60 36.22
N LEU A 490 12.76 139.45 35.54
CA LEU A 490 11.60 138.55 35.53
C LEU A 490 11.52 137.53 36.69
N ALA A 491 12.53 137.45 37.58
CA ALA A 491 12.81 136.21 38.34
C ALA A 491 12.72 136.26 39.89
N ALA A 492 12.02 137.21 40.52
CA ALA A 492 11.90 137.32 41.99
C ALA A 492 10.59 136.71 42.57
N TRP A 493 10.61 136.18 43.81
CA TRP A 493 9.46 135.53 44.47
C TRP A 493 9.36 135.83 45.99
N HIS A 494 8.39 135.23 46.71
CA HIS A 494 8.16 135.44 48.17
C HIS A 494 7.92 134.12 48.91
N VAL A 495 8.28 134.03 50.20
CA VAL A 495 8.06 132.83 51.06
C VAL A 495 7.16 133.13 52.26
N VAL A 496 6.40 132.11 52.69
CA VAL A 496 5.50 132.09 53.88
C VAL A 496 5.53 130.69 54.50
N ALA A 497 5.49 130.60 55.83
CA ALA A 497 5.24 129.34 56.56
C ALA A 497 4.13 129.56 57.60
N ASN A 498 3.07 128.74 57.53
CA ASN A 498 1.81 128.95 58.27
C ASN A 498 1.26 130.39 58.06
N ASN A 499 0.51 130.93 59.03
CA ASN A 499 -0.25 132.18 58.88
C ASN A 499 0.56 133.46 59.23
N GLU A 500 1.85 133.51 58.88
CA GLU A 500 2.70 134.70 59.08
C GLU A 500 2.88 135.53 57.80
N THR A 501 3.44 136.74 57.93
CA THR A 501 3.63 137.70 56.82
C THR A 501 4.66 137.25 55.79
N ALA A 502 4.37 137.50 54.50
CA ALA A 502 5.22 137.11 53.38
C ALA A 502 6.47 137.99 53.22
N GLU A 503 7.62 137.35 52.97
CA GLU A 503 8.92 138.01 52.86
C GLU A 503 9.52 137.83 51.45
N LYS A 504 10.10 138.91 50.88
CA LYS A 504 10.58 138.93 49.49
C LYS A 504 11.92 138.22 49.34
N VAL A 505 11.94 137.19 48.50
CA VAL A 505 13.12 136.40 48.13
C VAL A 505 13.59 136.86 46.75
N GLU A 506 14.49 137.86 46.75
CA GLU A 506 15.24 138.21 45.56
C GLU A 506 16.28 137.12 45.23
N GLY A 507 16.84 137.16 44.02
CA GLY A 507 17.78 136.15 43.52
C GLY A 507 19.10 136.09 44.31
N GLY A 508 19.07 135.47 45.50
CA GLY A 508 20.20 135.35 46.43
C GLY A 508 19.86 134.96 47.89
N ASN A 509 18.59 134.97 48.32
CA ASN A 509 18.19 134.82 49.75
C ASN A 509 17.99 133.34 50.22
N THR A 510 17.86 133.06 51.54
CA THR A 510 17.89 131.69 52.16
C THR A 510 16.87 131.45 53.32
N VAL A 511 16.36 130.21 53.54
CA VAL A 511 15.26 129.81 54.49
C VAL A 511 15.55 128.44 55.22
N LYS A 512 14.90 128.08 56.36
CA LYS A 512 15.16 126.86 57.22
C LYS A 512 13.90 126.14 57.82
N PHE A 513 13.99 124.85 58.26
CA PHE A 513 12.90 123.97 58.80
C PHE A 513 13.32 123.02 59.99
N ILE A 514 12.40 122.29 60.69
CA ILE A 514 12.62 121.50 61.96
C ILE A 514 11.76 120.18 62.12
N ASP A 515 12.25 119.16 62.86
CA ASP A 515 11.83 117.73 63.04
C ASP A 515 10.67 117.37 64.03
N GLY A 516 10.24 116.07 64.08
CA GLY A 516 9.23 115.49 65.01
C GLY A 516 9.56 114.10 65.62
N ASP A 517 8.55 113.37 66.15
CA ASP A 517 8.79 112.23 67.06
C ASP A 517 9.25 110.92 66.38
N ASN A 518 8.45 110.30 65.51
CA ASN A 518 8.92 109.13 64.75
C ASN A 518 9.66 109.50 63.45
N ILE A 519 9.85 110.81 63.18
CA ILE A 519 10.34 111.38 61.91
C ILE A 519 11.43 112.44 62.16
N SER A 520 12.59 112.31 61.50
CA SER A 520 13.68 113.29 61.46
C SER A 520 13.80 113.95 60.08
N ILE A 521 14.16 115.23 60.03
CA ILE A 521 14.28 116.06 58.83
C ILE A 521 15.74 116.50 58.68
N THR A 522 16.30 116.31 57.47
CA THR A 522 17.68 116.69 57.15
C THR A 522 17.73 117.35 55.79
N GLN A 523 18.35 118.53 55.72
CA GLN A 523 18.55 119.25 54.45
C GLN A 523 19.89 118.88 53.83
N ASN A 524 19.90 118.55 52.53
CA ASN A 524 21.13 118.37 51.76
C ASN A 524 20.98 119.10 50.42
N GLY A 525 21.60 120.28 50.30
CA GLY A 525 21.45 121.13 49.12
C GLY A 525 20.04 121.74 49.03
N LYS A 526 19.38 121.54 47.89
CA LYS A 526 18.03 122.09 47.62
C LYS A 526 16.89 121.17 48.08
N ASP A 527 17.21 119.94 48.49
CA ASP A 527 16.24 118.96 48.96
C ASP A 527 16.21 118.90 50.50
N PHE A 528 15.00 118.76 51.04
CA PHE A 528 14.73 118.47 52.44
C PHE A 528 14.21 117.04 52.56
N THR A 529 14.97 116.16 53.20
CA THR A 529 14.65 114.73 53.35
C THR A 529 14.03 114.47 54.72
N ILE A 530 12.91 113.77 54.75
CA ILE A 530 12.07 113.52 55.92
C ILE A 530 11.99 111.98 56.13
N SER A 531 12.51 111.44 57.24
CA SER A 531 12.84 110.00 57.40
C SER A 531 12.47 109.46 58.80
N THR A 532 12.18 108.16 58.97
CA THR A 532 11.86 107.59 60.29
C THR A 532 13.08 107.23 61.17
N LYS A 533 12.94 107.29 62.50
CA LYS A 533 14.02 107.00 63.48
C LYS A 533 14.36 105.50 63.59
N LYS A 534 15.56 105.19 64.11
CA LYS A 534 16.22 103.87 64.02
C LYS A 534 15.74 102.82 65.02
N ASP A 535 15.14 103.24 66.12
CA ASP A 535 14.36 102.40 67.02
C ASP A 535 12.91 102.88 66.94
N VAL A 536 12.01 102.01 66.46
CA VAL A 536 10.57 102.26 66.37
C VAL A 536 9.85 101.23 67.21
N THR A 537 9.08 101.69 68.19
CA THR A 537 8.17 100.87 68.99
C THR A 537 6.91 100.55 68.20
N PHE A 538 6.49 99.28 68.24
CA PHE A 538 5.26 98.78 67.64
C PHE A 538 4.38 98.17 68.73
N ASP A 539 3.10 98.52 68.78
CA ASP A 539 2.14 98.02 69.78
C ASP A 539 1.76 96.53 69.57
N THR A 540 2.22 95.88 68.48
CA THR A 540 2.17 94.42 68.30
C THR A 540 3.08 93.94 67.17
N VAL A 541 3.84 92.85 67.39
CA VAL A 541 4.52 92.07 66.33
C VAL A 541 4.44 90.57 66.66
N THR A 542 4.07 89.76 65.66
CA THR A 542 3.83 88.30 65.78
C THR A 542 5.11 87.49 65.50
N ALA A 543 5.34 86.40 66.26
CA ALA A 543 6.64 85.70 66.32
C ALA A 543 6.79 84.44 65.44
N ILE A 544 8.05 83.98 65.25
CA ILE A 544 8.46 82.87 64.36
C ILE A 544 9.18 81.70 65.07
N GLN A 545 8.75 81.36 66.29
CA GLN A 545 9.03 80.08 66.98
C GLN A 545 7.69 79.50 67.46
N THR A 546 7.40 78.19 67.46
CA THR A 546 8.11 77.01 66.92
C THR A 546 7.04 76.00 66.47
N ILE A 547 7.27 75.25 65.38
CA ILE A 547 6.41 74.13 64.98
C ILE A 547 7.24 72.83 64.84
N THR A 548 6.67 71.74 65.33
CA THR A 548 7.30 70.44 65.65
C THR A 548 7.86 69.67 64.44
N ALA A 549 8.93 68.87 64.65
CA ALA A 549 9.68 68.15 63.61
C ALA A 549 9.71 66.61 63.81
N PRO A 550 9.77 65.77 62.74
CA PRO A 550 9.88 64.31 62.87
C PRO A 550 11.09 63.65 62.16
N LYS A 551 12.13 63.25 62.93
CA LYS A 551 12.97 61.99 62.79
C LYS A 551 14.35 62.11 63.48
N VAL A 552 14.66 61.19 64.41
CA VAL A 552 16.02 60.84 64.89
C VAL A 552 16.08 59.33 65.27
N LYS A 553 17.27 58.72 65.32
CA LYS A 553 17.57 57.28 65.50
C LYS A 553 18.24 56.98 66.87
N ALA A 554 18.10 55.75 67.41
CA ALA A 554 18.70 55.31 68.68
C ALA A 554 19.44 53.94 68.58
N THR A 555 20.28 53.62 69.57
CA THR A 555 21.18 52.43 69.58
C THR A 555 21.46 51.89 71.01
N THR A 556 20.78 50.80 71.45
CA THR A 556 21.25 49.61 72.24
C THR A 556 20.14 48.87 73.06
N GLY A 557 20.18 47.51 73.09
CA GLY A 557 19.78 46.61 74.23
C GLY A 557 18.37 45.96 74.36
N VAL A 558 18.30 44.61 74.54
CA VAL A 558 17.37 43.73 75.37
C VAL A 558 17.46 42.21 74.95
N GLU A 559 17.22 41.24 75.85
CA GLU A 559 17.55 39.77 75.77
C GLU A 559 16.37 38.76 75.84
N THR A 560 16.62 37.43 75.56
CA THR A 560 16.31 36.16 76.35
C THR A 560 16.17 34.87 75.45
N PRO A 561 16.17 33.58 75.93
CA PRO A 561 16.59 32.94 77.22
C PRO A 561 17.30 31.51 77.23
N GLN A 562 17.98 31.19 78.38
CA GLN A 562 18.22 29.87 79.10
C GLN A 562 18.92 28.66 78.39
N VAL A 563 19.28 27.48 78.98
CA VAL A 563 19.15 26.79 80.32
C VAL A 563 20.38 25.87 80.63
N THR A 564 20.71 25.51 81.89
CA THR A 564 21.59 24.36 82.31
C THR A 564 21.21 23.70 83.66
N GLY A 565 21.46 22.39 83.84
CA GLY A 565 21.49 21.66 85.15
C GLY A 565 20.68 20.35 85.28
N LEU A 566 21.34 19.18 85.46
CA LEU A 566 20.73 17.86 85.75
C LEU A 566 21.65 16.92 86.56
N THR A 567 21.10 16.06 87.42
CA THR A 567 21.81 15.11 88.31
C THR A 567 21.09 13.75 88.47
N ASN A 568 21.75 12.60 88.22
CA ASN A 568 21.22 11.26 88.57
C ASN A 568 22.23 10.09 88.37
N THR A 569 22.15 9.02 89.17
CA THR A 569 23.25 8.04 89.36
C THR A 569 22.83 6.57 89.66
N ALA A 570 21.99 5.93 88.84
CA ALA A 570 21.73 4.46 88.90
C ALA A 570 21.18 3.89 87.58
N TRP A 571 21.43 2.59 87.30
CA TRP A 571 20.84 1.82 86.18
C TRP A 571 20.33 0.44 86.65
N THR A 572 19.24 -0.03 86.06
CA THR A 572 18.51 -1.25 86.42
C THR A 572 18.42 -2.19 85.20
N PRO A 573 18.83 -3.47 85.28
CA PRO A 573 18.76 -4.40 84.15
C PRO A 573 17.32 -4.66 83.66
N GLY A 574 17.15 -4.79 82.35
CA GLY A 574 15.87 -5.13 81.71
C GLY A 574 15.03 -3.94 81.19
N GLN A 575 15.47 -2.70 81.40
CA GLN A 575 14.79 -1.50 80.87
C GLN A 575 15.33 -1.13 79.47
N THR A 576 14.48 -1.20 78.44
CA THR A 576 14.87 -1.05 77.01
C THR A 576 14.47 0.28 76.37
N GLN A 577 14.26 1.33 77.17
CA GLN A 577 13.95 2.69 76.68
C GLN A 577 15.05 3.68 77.10
N PRO A 578 15.65 4.44 76.16
CA PRO A 578 16.75 5.34 76.45
C PRO A 578 16.28 6.56 77.23
N VAL A 579 16.94 6.84 78.36
CA VAL A 579 16.77 8.08 79.14
C VAL A 579 17.94 9.03 78.89
N SER A 580 17.64 10.21 78.34
CA SER A 580 18.64 11.23 78.03
C SER A 580 19.26 11.84 79.30
N GLY A 581 20.55 12.24 79.22
CA GLY A 581 21.21 13.07 80.23
C GLY A 581 22.06 12.34 81.29
N ARG A 582 22.60 11.14 81.02
CA ARG A 582 23.52 10.43 81.94
C ARG A 582 24.63 9.68 81.18
N ALA A 583 25.79 9.53 81.81
CA ALA A 583 26.88 8.67 81.35
C ALA A 583 26.87 7.32 82.12
N ALA A 584 27.29 6.24 81.45
CA ALA A 584 27.47 4.92 82.04
C ALA A 584 28.86 4.78 82.70
N THR A 585 29.00 3.86 83.65
CA THR A 585 30.27 3.62 84.38
C THR A 585 31.14 2.55 83.70
N GLU A 586 32.44 2.51 84.03
CA GLU A 586 33.41 1.62 83.39
C GLU A 586 33.11 0.12 83.61
N ASP A 587 32.56 -0.26 84.76
CA ASP A 587 32.12 -1.65 84.99
C ASP A 587 30.92 -2.06 84.11
N GLN A 588 30.04 -1.10 83.78
CA GLN A 588 28.93 -1.30 82.85
C GLN A 588 29.45 -1.43 81.40
N LEU A 589 30.56 -0.78 81.08
CA LEU A 589 31.28 -0.94 79.81
C LEU A 589 32.01 -2.29 79.72
N LYS A 590 32.56 -2.83 80.83
CA LYS A 590 33.30 -4.10 80.78
C LYS A 590 32.42 -5.33 80.53
N HIS A 591 31.21 -5.38 81.12
CA HIS A 591 30.28 -6.48 80.84
C HIS A 591 29.75 -6.45 79.39
N VAL A 592 29.67 -5.25 78.80
CA VAL A 592 29.44 -5.07 77.36
C VAL A 592 30.61 -5.62 76.54
N ASP A 593 31.87 -5.36 76.96
CA ASP A 593 33.07 -5.78 76.23
C ASP A 593 33.24 -7.32 76.17
N ASP A 594 32.96 -8.03 77.26
CA ASP A 594 33.00 -9.50 77.28
C ASP A 594 31.92 -10.12 76.37
N GLN A 595 30.70 -9.54 76.36
CA GLN A 595 29.62 -9.97 75.44
C GLN A 595 29.92 -9.60 73.98
N VAL A 596 30.64 -8.49 73.75
CA VAL A 596 31.16 -8.08 72.43
C VAL A 596 32.16 -9.12 71.89
N ALA A 597 33.00 -9.72 72.74
CA ALA A 597 33.96 -10.75 72.31
C ALA A 597 33.29 -12.04 71.83
N GLU A 598 32.24 -12.53 72.52
CA GLU A 598 31.47 -13.70 72.07
C GLU A 598 30.66 -13.39 70.79
N ASN A 599 30.03 -12.21 70.74
CA ASN A 599 29.35 -11.73 69.55
C ASN A 599 30.31 -11.64 68.35
N LYS A 600 31.57 -11.27 68.54
CA LYS A 600 32.59 -11.20 67.48
C LYS A 600 32.83 -12.54 66.78
N ALA A 601 32.77 -13.66 67.51
CA ALA A 601 32.91 -15.00 66.92
C ALA A 601 31.66 -15.39 66.09
N ASN A 602 30.47 -15.18 66.66
CA ASN A 602 29.20 -15.40 65.95
C ASN A 602 29.04 -14.49 64.73
N ILE A 603 29.59 -13.27 64.78
CA ILE A 603 29.66 -12.34 63.64
C ILE A 603 30.51 -12.91 62.50
N VAL A 604 31.61 -13.61 62.76
CA VAL A 604 32.46 -14.18 61.68
C VAL A 604 31.73 -15.30 60.94
N ASP A 605 31.13 -16.27 61.64
CA ASP A 605 30.38 -17.35 60.99
C ASP A 605 29.11 -16.83 60.28
N ASN A 606 28.44 -15.83 60.85
CA ASN A 606 27.38 -15.11 60.16
C ASN A 606 27.90 -14.32 58.94
N THR A 607 29.12 -13.77 58.98
CA THR A 607 29.73 -13.05 57.84
C THR A 607 29.96 -13.99 56.66
N ASP A 608 30.43 -15.21 56.89
CA ASP A 608 30.59 -16.22 55.83
C ASP A 608 29.25 -16.70 55.25
N LYS A 609 28.24 -16.89 56.10
CA LYS A 609 26.86 -17.20 55.67
C LYS A 609 26.24 -16.05 54.89
N ILE A 610 26.44 -14.81 55.34
CA ILE A 610 26.05 -13.59 54.63
C ILE A 610 26.80 -13.45 53.31
N GLY A 611 28.08 -13.80 53.23
CA GLY A 611 28.85 -13.80 51.99
C GLY A 611 28.28 -14.76 50.95
N LYS A 612 27.99 -16.00 51.34
CA LYS A 612 27.32 -17.01 50.48
C LYS A 612 25.93 -16.54 50.05
N ASN A 613 25.13 -16.01 50.97
CA ASN A 613 23.83 -15.43 50.66
C ASN A 613 23.95 -14.18 49.76
N THR A 614 25.00 -13.36 49.88
CA THR A 614 25.24 -12.18 49.05
C THR A 614 25.49 -12.57 47.60
N VAL A 615 26.28 -13.62 47.36
CA VAL A 615 26.49 -14.17 46.00
C VAL A 615 25.18 -14.72 45.43
N ALA A 616 24.41 -15.49 46.20
CA ALA A 616 23.11 -16.01 45.77
C ALA A 616 22.06 -14.91 45.53
N ILE A 617 22.06 -13.84 46.34
CA ILE A 617 21.21 -12.66 46.17
C ILE A 617 21.65 -11.85 44.94
N ALA A 618 22.95 -11.75 44.64
CA ALA A 618 23.44 -11.09 43.45
C ALA A 618 23.04 -11.83 42.17
N ASP A 619 23.18 -13.17 42.14
CA ASP A 619 22.73 -14.02 41.05
C ASP A 619 21.21 -13.98 40.86
N ASN A 620 20.43 -14.07 41.95
CA ASN A 620 18.98 -13.89 41.90
C ASN A 620 18.58 -12.46 41.47
N LYS A 621 19.33 -11.42 41.87
CA LYS A 621 19.11 -10.04 41.43
C LYS A 621 19.37 -9.87 39.94
N GLN A 622 20.39 -10.52 39.40
CA GLN A 622 20.64 -10.54 37.96
C GLN A 622 19.52 -11.26 37.22
N LYS A 623 19.12 -12.46 37.65
CA LYS A 623 17.99 -13.21 37.08
C LYS A 623 16.66 -12.44 37.15
N ILE A 624 16.43 -11.69 38.23
CA ILE A 624 15.27 -10.79 38.37
C ILE A 624 15.38 -9.61 37.41
N ALA A 625 16.57 -9.03 37.21
CA ALA A 625 16.80 -7.95 36.25
C ALA A 625 16.60 -8.44 34.80
N ASP A 626 17.10 -9.62 34.45
CA ASP A 626 16.94 -10.25 33.14
C ASP A 626 15.47 -10.58 32.87
N ASN A 627 14.78 -11.18 33.85
CA ASN A 627 13.33 -11.42 33.78
C ASN A 627 12.54 -10.12 33.68
N LYS A 628 12.93 -9.06 34.40
CA LYS A 628 12.29 -7.74 34.29
C LYS A 628 12.50 -7.15 32.90
N ALA A 629 13.72 -7.21 32.35
CA ALA A 629 14.00 -6.72 31.00
C ALA A 629 13.19 -7.49 29.93
N ALA A 630 13.03 -8.81 30.10
CA ALA A 630 12.16 -9.62 29.25
C ALA A 630 10.67 -9.25 29.40
N ILE A 631 10.19 -8.99 30.62
CA ILE A 631 8.81 -8.52 30.89
C ILE A 631 8.58 -7.12 30.30
N ASP A 632 9.51 -6.20 30.48
CA ASP A 632 9.44 -4.83 29.94
C ASP A 632 9.42 -4.87 28.41
N LYS A 633 10.25 -5.72 27.79
CA LYS A 633 10.22 -5.96 26.34
C LYS A 633 8.88 -6.55 25.88
N ASN A 634 8.39 -7.60 26.52
CA ASN A 634 7.10 -8.19 26.20
C ASN A 634 5.95 -7.17 26.36
N ALA A 635 6.03 -6.27 27.35
CA ALA A 635 5.06 -5.20 27.54
C ALA A 635 5.11 -4.15 26.41
N ALA A 636 6.30 -3.81 25.92
CA ALA A 636 6.49 -2.93 24.76
C ALA A 636 6.01 -3.59 23.46
N ASP A 637 6.29 -4.88 23.26
CA ASP A 637 5.80 -5.66 22.12
C ASP A 637 4.25 -5.77 22.15
N ILE A 638 3.65 -5.98 23.34
CA ILE A 638 2.19 -5.97 23.53
C ILE A 638 1.58 -4.57 23.28
N ALA A 639 2.26 -3.49 23.68
CA ALA A 639 1.82 -2.12 23.39
C ALA A 639 1.85 -1.83 21.89
N THR A 640 2.95 -2.18 21.21
CA THR A 640 3.10 -2.05 19.75
C THR A 640 1.99 -2.82 19.02
N ASN A 641 1.77 -4.09 19.38
CA ASN A 641 0.68 -4.90 18.82
C ASN A 641 -0.71 -4.27 19.06
N ARG A 642 -0.94 -3.63 20.22
CA ARG A 642 -2.21 -2.93 20.50
C ARG A 642 -2.40 -1.73 19.57
N ASP A 643 -1.35 -0.95 19.33
CA ASP A 643 -1.37 0.24 18.49
C ASP A 643 -1.49 -0.14 16.99
N ASP A 644 -0.85 -1.23 16.56
CA ASP A 644 -1.03 -1.83 15.24
C ASP A 644 -2.47 -2.34 15.04
N ILE A 645 -3.06 -2.99 16.05
CA ILE A 645 -4.47 -3.41 16.02
C ILE A 645 -5.40 -2.20 15.95
N ALA A 646 -5.12 -1.12 16.69
CA ALA A 646 -5.91 0.11 16.64
C ALA A 646 -5.82 0.79 15.26
N THR A 647 -4.61 0.85 14.69
CA THR A 647 -4.34 1.40 13.35
C THR A 647 -5.05 0.57 12.27
N ASN A 648 -4.96 -0.75 12.33
CA ASN A 648 -5.69 -1.64 11.42
C ASN A 648 -7.21 -1.50 11.54
N LYS A 649 -7.74 -1.31 12.76
CA LYS A 649 -9.16 -1.04 12.99
C LYS A 649 -9.60 0.29 12.36
N GLN A 650 -8.77 1.33 12.43
CA GLN A 650 -9.02 2.61 11.76
C GLN A 650 -8.97 2.47 10.24
N ASN A 651 -7.93 1.82 9.68
CA ASN A 651 -7.81 1.55 8.24
C ASN A 651 -9.03 0.78 7.68
N ILE A 652 -9.58 -0.17 8.45
CA ILE A 652 -10.81 -0.88 8.09
C ILE A 652 -12.03 0.05 8.09
N ALA A 653 -12.14 0.97 9.05
CA ALA A 653 -13.21 1.97 9.11
C ALA A 653 -13.13 2.97 7.93
N ASP A 654 -11.93 3.45 7.61
CA ASP A 654 -11.68 4.37 6.50
C ASP A 654 -11.96 3.70 5.14
N ASN A 655 -11.51 2.45 4.95
CA ASN A 655 -11.87 1.65 3.78
C ASN A 655 -13.39 1.44 3.66
N LYS A 656 -14.09 1.19 4.77
CA LYS A 656 -15.56 1.07 4.78
C LYS A 656 -16.24 2.38 4.40
N ALA A 657 -15.73 3.53 4.87
CA ALA A 657 -16.23 4.84 4.50
C ALA A 657 -15.99 5.13 3.01
N ALA A 658 -14.80 4.83 2.48
CA ALA A 658 -14.46 4.97 1.07
C ALA A 658 -15.34 4.09 0.16
N ILE A 659 -15.59 2.83 0.53
CA ILE A 659 -16.53 1.94 -0.18
C ILE A 659 -17.95 2.51 -0.17
N THR A 660 -18.40 3.05 0.96
CA THR A 660 -19.72 3.69 1.09
C THR A 660 -19.85 4.92 0.20
N LYS A 661 -18.81 5.76 0.15
CA LYS A 661 -18.75 6.91 -0.76
C LYS A 661 -18.77 6.47 -2.22
N ASN A 662 -17.93 5.52 -2.62
CA ASN A 662 -17.87 5.00 -3.98
C ASN A 662 -19.22 4.44 -4.43
N ALA A 663 -19.97 3.77 -3.54
CA ALA A 663 -21.33 3.31 -3.84
C ALA A 663 -22.30 4.49 -4.11
N GLY A 664 -22.20 5.58 -3.35
CA GLY A 664 -22.97 6.81 -3.58
C GLY A 664 -22.58 7.54 -4.88
N ASP A 665 -21.28 7.60 -5.20
CA ASP A 665 -20.77 8.18 -6.45
C ASP A 665 -21.22 7.33 -7.67
N ILE A 666 -21.22 6.00 -7.56
CA ILE A 666 -21.77 5.08 -8.56
C ILE A 666 -23.28 5.30 -8.75
N ALA A 667 -24.06 5.41 -7.66
CA ALA A 667 -25.50 5.68 -7.74
C ALA A 667 -25.79 7.04 -8.40
N THR A 668 -25.00 8.06 -8.07
CA THR A 668 -25.09 9.40 -8.69
C THR A 668 -24.77 9.36 -10.18
N ASN A 669 -23.70 8.65 -10.56
CA ASN A 669 -23.33 8.45 -11.97
C ASN A 669 -24.41 7.68 -12.73
N LYS A 670 -25.01 6.64 -12.13
CA LYS A 670 -26.15 5.91 -12.72
C LYS A 670 -27.34 6.85 -12.96
N ALA A 671 -27.72 7.67 -11.99
CA ALA A 671 -28.80 8.64 -12.14
C ALA A 671 -28.51 9.71 -13.21
N ASN A 672 -27.24 10.13 -13.36
CA ASN A 672 -26.83 11.06 -14.42
C ASN A 672 -26.84 10.40 -15.81
N ILE A 673 -26.43 9.13 -15.92
CA ILE A 673 -26.53 8.34 -17.15
C ILE A 673 -28.00 8.18 -17.57
N ASP A 674 -28.88 7.89 -16.60
CA ASP A 674 -30.33 7.75 -16.85
C ASP A 674 -30.93 9.07 -17.35
N LYS A 675 -30.62 10.20 -16.70
CA LYS A 675 -31.04 11.54 -17.17
C LYS A 675 -30.50 11.88 -18.56
N ASN A 676 -29.25 11.54 -18.86
CA ASN A 676 -28.67 11.77 -20.18
C ASN A 676 -29.34 10.89 -21.24
N THR A 677 -29.67 9.63 -20.91
CA THR A 677 -30.40 8.71 -21.79
C THR A 677 -31.82 9.22 -22.04
N GLU A 678 -32.52 9.71 -21.02
CA GLU A 678 -33.82 10.36 -21.18
C GLU A 678 -33.71 11.62 -22.06
N ALA A 679 -32.73 12.49 -21.80
CA ALA A 679 -32.52 13.72 -22.57
C ALA A 679 -32.18 13.46 -24.05
N ILE A 680 -31.39 12.43 -24.35
CA ILE A 680 -31.09 11.98 -25.72
C ILE A 680 -32.33 11.37 -26.39
N GLY A 681 -33.21 10.73 -25.62
CA GLY A 681 -34.49 10.18 -26.08
C GLY A 681 -35.60 11.22 -26.24
N ARG A 682 -35.44 12.45 -25.74
CA ARG A 682 -36.41 13.54 -25.95
C ARG A 682 -36.40 13.94 -27.42
N LYS A 683 -37.58 13.91 -28.02
CA LYS A 683 -37.77 14.35 -29.40
C LYS A 683 -38.06 15.85 -29.47
N ILE A 684 -37.68 16.45 -30.59
CA ILE A 684 -37.87 17.86 -30.92
C ILE A 684 -38.84 17.93 -32.10
N SER A 685 -39.80 18.84 -32.02
CA SER A 685 -40.72 19.21 -33.12
C SER A 685 -40.84 20.74 -33.19
N LEU A 686 -41.20 21.26 -34.36
CA LEU A 686 -41.51 22.67 -34.55
C LEU A 686 -43.02 22.83 -34.76
N GLY A 687 -43.67 23.51 -33.81
CA GLY A 687 -45.08 23.89 -33.92
C GLY A 687 -45.24 25.29 -34.49
N GLY A 688 -46.16 25.47 -35.45
CA GLY A 688 -46.58 26.75 -35.99
C GLY A 688 -48.11 26.91 -35.96
N ASN A 689 -48.60 28.14 -36.18
CA ASN A 689 -50.02 28.49 -36.05
C ASN A 689 -50.98 27.66 -36.92
N THR A 690 -50.50 26.98 -37.97
CA THR A 690 -51.31 26.17 -38.89
C THR A 690 -50.66 24.82 -39.24
N GLY A 691 -49.86 24.24 -38.35
CA GLY A 691 -49.27 22.90 -38.54
C GLY A 691 -48.06 22.62 -37.65
N SER A 692 -47.70 21.33 -37.50
CA SER A 692 -46.50 20.87 -36.78
C SER A 692 -45.64 20.00 -37.69
N THR A 693 -44.33 20.00 -37.47
CA THR A 693 -43.45 18.96 -38.03
C THR A 693 -43.55 17.66 -37.24
N ASP A 694 -43.20 16.54 -37.86
CA ASP A 694 -42.97 15.27 -37.15
C ASP A 694 -41.86 15.42 -36.09
N GLU A 695 -41.98 14.63 -35.02
CA GLU A 695 -41.02 14.60 -33.92
C GLU A 695 -39.71 13.89 -34.33
N LYS A 696 -38.56 14.55 -34.13
CA LYS A 696 -37.23 14.00 -34.43
C LYS A 696 -36.39 13.81 -33.18
N SER A 697 -35.70 12.68 -33.05
CA SER A 697 -34.80 12.37 -31.93
C SER A 697 -33.36 12.80 -32.25
N LEU A 698 -32.63 13.30 -31.25
CA LEU A 698 -31.18 13.53 -31.33
C LEU A 698 -30.36 12.23 -31.22
N SER A 699 -30.99 11.12 -30.80
CA SER A 699 -30.34 9.82 -30.61
C SER A 699 -29.76 9.17 -31.88
N THR A 700 -30.02 9.73 -33.07
CA THR A 700 -29.57 9.21 -34.37
C THR A 700 -28.69 10.20 -35.16
N GLY A 701 -28.21 11.27 -34.52
CA GLY A 701 -27.34 12.30 -35.13
C GLY A 701 -28.03 13.66 -35.33
N ASP A 702 -27.41 14.52 -36.13
CA ASP A 702 -27.82 15.92 -36.29
C ASP A 702 -29.25 16.08 -36.81
N VAL A 703 -30.10 16.77 -36.04
CA VAL A 703 -31.50 17.02 -36.38
C VAL A 703 -31.61 18.30 -37.21
N LYS A 704 -31.96 18.15 -38.50
CA LYS A 704 -32.26 19.27 -39.40
C LYS A 704 -33.77 19.44 -39.65
N PHE A 705 -34.26 20.67 -39.47
CA PHE A 705 -35.58 21.12 -39.90
C PHE A 705 -35.42 22.09 -41.06
N ASN A 706 -36.16 21.88 -42.15
CA ASN A 706 -36.17 22.80 -43.30
C ASN A 706 -37.46 23.63 -43.22
N ILE A 707 -37.33 24.92 -42.89
CA ILE A 707 -38.43 25.88 -42.91
C ILE A 707 -38.50 26.49 -44.31
N LYS A 708 -39.71 26.64 -44.86
CA LYS A 708 -39.97 27.35 -46.13
C LYS A 708 -40.99 28.45 -45.87
N GLY A 709 -40.60 29.72 -46.02
CA GLY A 709 -41.52 30.84 -45.98
C GLY A 709 -42.48 30.81 -47.17
N GLN A 710 -43.73 31.22 -46.94
CA GLN A 710 -44.67 31.57 -48.01
C GLN A 710 -44.75 33.10 -48.15
N ASN A 711 -45.16 33.57 -49.33
CA ASN A 711 -45.36 34.99 -49.65
C ASN A 711 -44.10 35.88 -49.55
N GLY A 712 -42.92 35.35 -49.87
CA GLY A 712 -41.72 36.15 -50.13
C GLY A 712 -40.90 36.57 -48.90
N ILE A 713 -41.24 36.08 -47.71
CA ILE A 713 -40.35 36.13 -46.54
C ILE A 713 -39.36 34.96 -46.65
N VAL A 714 -38.06 35.26 -46.64
CA VAL A 714 -36.94 34.31 -46.76
C VAL A 714 -36.49 33.83 -45.38
#